data_AF-A0AAJ5EEK5-F1
#
_entry.id   AF-A0AAJ5EEK5-F1
#
_cell.length_a   1.000
_cell.length_b   1.000
_cell.length_c   1.000
_cell.angle_alpha   90.00
_cell.angle_beta   90.00
_cell.angle_gamma   90.00
#
_symmetry.space_group_name_H-M   'P 1'
#
loop_
_entity.id
_entity.type
_entity.pdbx_description
1 polymer ?
#
loop_
_entity_poly.entity_id
_entity_poly.type
_entity_poly.pdbx_seq_one_letter_code
_entity_poly.pdbx_strand_id
1 'polypeptide(L)'
;MKSIKFLTISSLLLSQTLPVVAVSNTSESDFRDEVSQVQGVKDLENVQDTDAVVDTQDTEGLEEVQGLENLKESESSSMDAQMNNEEESEDTQFSSDKIDEQVSPVKTSGQMSSKDDVQVMIEEVNSETSKTELNENEAESVYVGETPIITEDNQNVLGSTIKQARNVSSNYSYLSSTNASLPRKDFIDVASHQSSISIKDYQNMKSQGVTGVVVKLTEGTTYMNPYASSQIANAKSAGLKVSAYHFSHFNTAASAKAEANYFAAAAKKLGLATNTVLVNDAEHENMTKGNVTSNSVTFANQLKANGYGNVIHYASLFWFQSNSGPLLNMNSLGGAKKAWVAQYPYTPSKNNLLNTGNAAWQWGSTMKFVGDSNSSRLFDVNIDYTYTFSQAPQGKAINRKVFINKNNGAIYAQPYTLGTARLDTTSGMLNQVITLNREQSTYYGTWYCFTYKKNNITKTGWIKSTDVKNYNNEKAYNKTMYINKTNGIMYKDAYVPGVGQAGKLSDVDNKVVKLNKVKSSAYSTWYQGTYTQKGVSKTAWFNSNDLVSEIYIIKSINMPTFINNGYAAIYETPYISGTKRLDVTSGMLHNKIQLTGESKTSAGTWYRFNYKKSGVNKTGWIKSTDISQYINSQNINKTLKIGNERGAVYQSAYVAGTKKIGETNGFASKAFKVTKKMTTPYGIWFHGSYKQGGKSKTGWIKSCDLEETLSNKSFAVVANAGAVYKNAYKAGTARIDLTTGLTGSVVKPSKVTETEYGTWYYVSYTKNGAKKAGWIKSNDMVASSSYSKNMQVTTNKGAIYLSPYVKGTKRIDLTTDMSGKRYSVMNKSSISSGTWYQIKYTKSGKGKIGWVKSTDIH
;
A
#
# COMPACT_ATOMS: atom_id res chain seq x y z
N MET A 1 -15.09 81.02 11.96
CA MET A 1 -13.75 80.44 12.14
C MET A 1 -13.60 79.18 11.26
N LYS A 2 -12.36 78.84 10.88
CA LYS A 2 -11.86 77.59 10.24
C LYS A 2 -12.84 76.68 9.47
N SER A 3 -12.63 76.60 8.15
CA SER A 3 -13.09 75.50 7.26
C SER A 3 -12.00 74.43 7.09
N ILE A 4 -12.37 73.29 6.48
CA ILE A 4 -11.68 72.49 5.42
C ILE A 4 -12.41 71.12 5.40
N LYS A 5 -13.22 70.77 4.39
CA LYS A 5 -12.99 70.42 2.96
C LYS A 5 -12.35 69.04 2.71
N PHE A 6 -13.03 68.27 1.85
CA PHE A 6 -12.65 66.95 1.32
C PHE A 6 -11.43 67.00 0.38
N LEU A 7 -10.75 65.86 0.20
CA LEU A 7 -10.28 65.44 -1.13
C LEU A 7 -10.18 63.90 -1.25
N THR A 8 -10.57 63.37 -2.41
CA THR A 8 -10.20 62.03 -2.92
C THR A 8 -9.07 62.18 -3.96
N ILE A 9 -8.25 61.15 -4.20
CA ILE A 9 -7.69 60.88 -5.55
C ILE A 9 -7.09 59.47 -5.69
N SER A 10 -6.96 59.05 -6.94
CA SER A 10 -6.68 57.71 -7.47
C SER A 10 -5.35 57.04 -7.09
N SER A 11 -5.32 55.72 -7.30
CA SER A 11 -4.10 54.97 -7.55
C SER A 11 -3.51 55.27 -8.94
N LEU A 12 -2.18 55.20 -9.06
CA LEU A 12 -1.49 55.10 -10.35
C LEU A 12 -0.23 54.23 -10.21
N LEU A 13 0.25 53.69 -11.33
CA LEU A 13 1.36 52.73 -11.40
C LEU A 13 2.72 53.45 -11.28
N LEU A 14 3.72 52.72 -10.78
CA LEU A 14 5.10 52.87 -11.23
C LEU A 14 5.67 51.48 -11.54
N SER A 15 6.25 51.33 -12.74
CA SER A 15 6.80 50.06 -13.23
C SER A 15 8.32 50.03 -13.13
N GLN A 16 8.89 48.89 -12.77
CA GLN A 16 10.20 48.49 -13.28
C GLN A 16 10.14 47.05 -13.78
N THR A 17 10.84 46.80 -14.89
CA THR A 17 10.82 45.56 -15.66
C THR A 17 12.10 44.75 -15.42
N LEU A 18 12.00 43.42 -15.51
CA LEU A 18 13.15 42.54 -15.71
C LEU A 18 12.83 41.60 -16.89
N PRO A 19 13.79 41.33 -17.79
CA PRO A 19 13.51 40.66 -19.06
C PRO A 19 13.42 39.15 -18.94
N VAL A 20 12.69 38.54 -19.88
CA VAL A 20 12.71 37.09 -20.13
C VAL A 20 13.61 36.81 -21.33
N VAL A 21 14.50 35.83 -21.19
CA VAL A 21 15.08 35.10 -22.33
C VAL A 21 14.98 33.61 -22.00
N ALA A 22 14.54 32.81 -22.98
CA ALA A 22 14.42 31.36 -22.86
C ALA A 22 15.53 30.66 -23.65
N VAL A 23 15.91 29.46 -23.20
CA VAL A 23 16.74 28.51 -23.99
C VAL A 23 16.09 27.13 -23.89
N SER A 24 16.16 26.37 -24.98
CA SER A 24 15.54 25.06 -25.17
C SER A 24 16.35 23.90 -24.59
N ASN A 25 15.66 22.81 -24.24
CA ASN A 25 16.29 21.49 -24.08
C ASN A 25 16.34 20.78 -25.44
N THR A 26 17.46 20.16 -25.75
CA THR A 26 17.62 19.15 -26.82
C THR A 26 18.49 17.99 -26.31
N SER A 27 18.54 16.91 -27.09
CA SER A 27 19.33 15.70 -26.85
C SER A 27 20.82 15.92 -27.24
N GLU A 28 21.76 14.96 -27.20
CA GLU A 28 21.67 13.50 -27.09
C GLU A 28 22.96 12.85 -26.51
N SER A 29 22.99 11.53 -26.61
CA SER A 29 23.98 10.49 -26.25
C SER A 29 25.50 10.68 -26.53
N ASP A 30 26.27 9.87 -25.80
CA ASP A 30 27.28 8.89 -26.29
C ASP A 30 28.82 9.13 -26.32
N PHE A 31 29.52 8.01 -26.09
CA PHE A 31 30.96 7.68 -26.22
C PHE A 31 32.03 8.51 -25.45
N ARG A 32 33.33 8.15 -25.50
CA ARG A 32 34.04 6.97 -24.89
C ARG A 32 35.56 7.15 -25.11
N ASP A 33 36.39 6.79 -24.11
CA ASP A 33 37.87 6.67 -24.20
C ASP A 33 38.62 7.99 -24.60
N GLU A 34 39.91 8.24 -24.41
CA GLU A 34 41.09 7.38 -24.18
C GLU A 34 42.12 8.00 -23.17
N VAL A 35 43.45 7.93 -23.43
CA VAL A 35 44.53 7.98 -22.40
C VAL A 35 45.64 9.01 -22.70
N SER A 36 46.20 9.67 -21.67
CA SER A 36 47.55 10.24 -21.72
C SER A 36 48.26 10.26 -20.36
N GLN A 37 49.57 10.00 -20.34
CA GLN A 37 50.46 10.03 -19.15
C GLN A 37 51.25 11.34 -19.05
N VAL A 38 51.58 11.81 -17.83
CA VAL A 38 52.77 12.64 -17.53
C VAL A 38 53.30 12.24 -16.12
N GLN A 39 54.58 12.52 -15.84
CA GLN A 39 55.38 11.91 -14.78
C GLN A 39 56.38 12.92 -14.15
N GLY A 40 56.73 12.76 -12.86
CA GLY A 40 57.57 13.70 -12.07
C GLY A 40 56.73 14.75 -11.31
N VAL A 41 57.20 15.43 -10.26
CA VAL A 41 58.52 15.54 -9.56
C VAL A 41 58.16 15.67 -8.04
N LYS A 42 58.64 14.88 -7.07
CA LYS A 42 59.98 14.67 -6.45
C LYS A 42 60.46 15.85 -5.55
N ASP A 43 60.95 15.52 -4.33
CA ASP A 43 61.76 16.37 -3.41
C ASP A 43 61.04 17.63 -2.83
N LEU A 44 61.31 18.24 -1.65
CA LEU A 44 62.11 18.11 -0.38
C LEU A 44 61.49 19.15 0.62
N GLU A 45 61.62 19.22 1.96
CA GLU A 45 62.05 18.36 3.09
C GLU A 45 61.68 19.05 4.45
N ASN A 46 61.68 18.32 5.59
CA ASN A 46 61.69 18.83 7.00
C ASN A 46 60.43 19.65 7.46
N VAL A 47 60.09 19.83 8.75
CA VAL A 47 60.85 20.03 10.02
C VAL A 47 60.24 19.23 11.20
N GLN A 48 60.98 19.09 12.31
CA GLN A 48 60.60 18.39 13.56
C GLN A 48 59.98 19.31 14.67
N ASP A 49 59.84 18.75 15.89
CA ASP A 49 59.81 19.41 17.21
C ASP A 49 58.47 20.05 17.65
N THR A 50 58.05 20.04 18.93
CA THR A 50 58.57 19.31 20.13
C THR A 50 57.47 19.06 21.17
N ASP A 51 57.83 18.30 22.21
CA ASP A 51 57.10 17.92 23.42
C ASP A 51 56.28 19.00 24.15
N ALA A 52 55.25 18.56 24.87
CA ALA A 52 54.99 19.01 26.24
C ALA A 52 54.28 17.89 27.05
N VAL A 53 54.87 17.51 28.18
CA VAL A 53 54.26 16.60 29.18
C VAL A 53 53.95 17.39 30.44
N VAL A 54 52.77 17.19 31.03
CA VAL A 54 52.50 17.45 32.45
C VAL A 54 51.70 16.28 33.00
N ASP A 55 52.07 15.85 34.21
CA ASP A 55 51.51 14.74 34.96
C ASP A 55 51.00 15.26 36.32
N THR A 56 49.95 14.63 36.88
CA THR A 56 49.63 14.69 38.32
C THR A 56 48.71 13.56 38.78
N GLN A 57 49.26 12.75 39.69
CA GLN A 57 48.63 11.78 40.62
C GLN A 57 47.74 12.47 41.70
N ASP A 58 46.90 11.79 42.53
CA ASP A 58 46.36 10.41 42.50
C ASP A 58 44.82 10.38 42.86
N THR A 59 44.19 9.95 43.97
CA THR A 59 44.52 9.25 45.26
C THR A 59 43.28 8.55 45.90
N GLU A 60 43.43 7.26 46.24
CA GLU A 60 42.91 6.51 47.43
C GLU A 60 41.41 6.41 47.84
N GLY A 61 41.07 5.30 48.55
CA GLY A 61 39.80 5.00 49.24
C GLY A 61 38.90 3.95 48.52
N LEU A 62 38.65 2.69 48.95
CA LEU A 62 38.36 2.05 50.26
C LEU A 62 37.02 2.54 50.88
N GLU A 63 36.05 1.74 51.33
CA GLU A 63 35.88 0.27 51.58
C GLU A 63 34.65 -0.31 50.79
N GLU A 64 34.38 -1.62 50.61
CA GLU A 64 34.08 -2.73 51.55
C GLU A 64 32.76 -2.49 52.38
N VAL A 65 31.90 -3.45 52.77
CA VAL A 65 31.94 -4.92 52.96
C VAL A 65 30.54 -5.58 52.77
N GLN A 66 30.49 -6.90 52.51
CA GLN A 66 29.38 -7.87 52.75
C GLN A 66 28.00 -7.67 52.04
N GLY A 67 27.22 -8.74 51.78
CA GLY A 67 27.53 -10.18 51.88
C GLY A 67 26.27 -11.07 51.98
N LEU A 68 26.42 -12.36 51.60
CA LEU A 68 25.54 -13.51 51.93
C LEU A 68 24.08 -13.49 51.41
N GLU A 69 23.36 -14.61 51.30
CA GLU A 69 23.67 -15.96 50.79
C GLU A 69 22.33 -16.70 50.57
N ASN A 70 22.31 -17.81 49.80
CA ASN A 70 21.30 -18.89 49.89
C ASN A 70 19.82 -18.55 49.49
N LEU A 71 18.95 -19.50 49.11
CA LEU A 71 19.07 -20.96 48.92
C LEU A 71 18.10 -21.47 47.81
N LYS A 72 18.30 -22.74 47.44
CA LYS A 72 17.39 -23.77 46.89
C LYS A 72 15.93 -23.72 47.42
N GLU A 73 14.91 -24.43 46.91
CA GLU A 73 14.70 -25.37 45.77
C GLU A 73 13.17 -25.56 45.57
N SER A 74 12.72 -26.01 44.39
CA SER A 74 11.58 -26.97 44.27
C SER A 74 11.39 -27.44 42.81
N GLU A 75 11.13 -28.73 42.63
CA GLU A 75 10.65 -29.35 41.38
C GLU A 75 9.19 -29.82 41.53
N SER A 76 8.64 -30.43 40.48
CA SER A 76 7.35 -31.18 40.44
C SER A 76 6.07 -30.31 40.48
N SER A 77 4.89 -30.75 40.01
CA SER A 77 4.50 -32.07 39.48
C SER A 77 3.66 -32.00 38.19
N SER A 78 3.73 -33.09 37.45
CA SER A 78 2.88 -33.63 36.39
C SER A 78 1.35 -33.47 36.49
N MET A 79 0.70 -33.55 35.30
CA MET A 79 -0.62 -34.17 35.02
C MET A 79 -1.86 -33.53 35.68
N ASP A 80 -2.95 -33.28 34.95
CA ASP A 80 -3.79 -34.35 34.38
C ASP A 80 -4.47 -34.01 33.03
N ALA A 81 -5.23 -34.97 32.45
CA ALA A 81 -5.88 -34.81 31.15
C ALA A 81 -7.21 -35.59 30.99
N GLN A 82 -8.23 -34.93 30.45
CA GLN A 82 -9.39 -35.49 29.72
C GLN A 82 -10.08 -34.32 28.97
N MET A 83 -10.46 -34.34 27.68
CA MET A 83 -10.84 -35.37 26.70
C MET A 83 -12.33 -35.72 26.66
N ASN A 84 -12.96 -35.31 25.55
CA ASN A 84 -14.21 -35.72 24.87
C ASN A 84 -14.24 -34.80 23.61
N ASN A 85 -14.36 -35.21 22.33
CA ASN A 85 -15.14 -36.26 21.64
C ASN A 85 -16.66 -36.04 21.83
N GLU A 86 -17.53 -36.19 20.84
CA GLU A 86 -17.50 -36.89 19.53
C GLU A 86 -17.71 -35.89 18.34
N GLU A 87 -17.25 -36.11 17.09
CA GLU A 87 -17.82 -36.91 15.96
C GLU A 87 -19.27 -36.49 15.59
N GLU A 88 -19.74 -36.40 14.34
CA GLU A 88 -19.45 -37.10 13.07
C GLU A 88 -19.08 -36.13 11.88
N SER A 89 -18.31 -36.52 10.86
CA SER A 89 -18.64 -37.24 9.59
C SER A 89 -19.50 -36.42 8.57
N GLU A 90 -19.37 -36.56 7.23
CA GLU A 90 -18.51 -37.47 6.45
C GLU A 90 -17.97 -36.81 5.15
N ASP A 91 -16.92 -37.42 4.59
CA ASP A 91 -16.20 -37.06 3.35
C ASP A 91 -16.87 -37.64 2.09
N THR A 92 -16.57 -37.09 0.89
CA THR A 92 -16.15 -37.83 -0.33
C THR A 92 -16.14 -36.95 -1.60
N GLN A 93 -15.66 -37.51 -2.72
CA GLN A 93 -15.00 -36.78 -3.80
C GLN A 93 -15.29 -37.35 -5.23
N PHE A 94 -15.13 -36.49 -6.24
CA PHE A 94 -14.78 -36.78 -7.65
C PHE A 94 -15.83 -37.23 -8.72
N SER A 95 -15.48 -36.85 -9.96
CA SER A 95 -15.96 -37.29 -11.29
C SER A 95 -17.38 -36.94 -11.77
N SER A 96 -17.68 -36.91 -13.08
CA SER A 96 -16.91 -36.49 -14.28
C SER A 96 -17.84 -36.36 -15.51
N ASP A 97 -17.32 -35.86 -16.64
CA ASP A 97 -17.92 -35.92 -18.01
C ASP A 97 -19.14 -35.00 -18.28
N LYS A 98 -19.13 -34.13 -19.33
CA LYS A 98 -19.52 -34.32 -20.77
C LYS A 98 -21.01 -34.64 -20.97
N ILE A 99 -21.72 -34.14 -21.98
CA ILE A 99 -21.45 -33.88 -23.42
C ILE A 99 -22.05 -32.48 -23.79
N ASP A 100 -21.42 -31.62 -24.61
CA ASP A 100 -21.63 -31.40 -26.09
C ASP A 100 -23.13 -31.23 -26.49
N GLU A 101 -23.57 -30.41 -27.46
CA GLU A 101 -22.95 -29.99 -28.73
C GLU A 101 -23.16 -28.51 -29.13
N GLN A 102 -22.14 -27.95 -29.83
CA GLN A 102 -22.13 -27.25 -31.15
C GLN A 102 -23.22 -26.21 -31.57
N VAL A 103 -23.01 -25.30 -32.53
CA VAL A 103 -21.91 -25.05 -33.51
C VAL A 103 -21.55 -23.54 -33.55
N SER A 104 -20.33 -23.20 -34.01
CA SER A 104 -19.90 -21.84 -34.44
C SER A 104 -20.03 -21.72 -36.00
N PRO A 105 -19.23 -20.97 -36.78
CA PRO A 105 -18.40 -19.74 -36.61
C PRO A 105 -18.86 -18.59 -37.56
N VAL A 106 -18.25 -17.40 -37.69
CA VAL A 106 -17.02 -16.96 -38.45
C VAL A 106 -17.02 -15.40 -38.29
N LYS A 107 -15.93 -14.67 -37.94
CA LYS A 107 -14.89 -14.04 -38.81
C LYS A 107 -15.48 -13.14 -39.94
N THR A 108 -14.96 -11.99 -40.39
CA THR A 108 -13.66 -11.27 -40.26
C THR A 108 -13.90 -9.73 -40.36
N SER A 109 -12.84 -8.90 -40.34
CA SER A 109 -12.82 -7.43 -40.42
C SER A 109 -13.21 -6.78 -41.75
N GLY A 110 -13.57 -5.48 -41.72
CA GLY A 110 -13.52 -4.56 -42.87
C GLY A 110 -13.42 -3.08 -42.47
N GLN A 111 -12.53 -2.32 -43.14
CA GLN A 111 -12.42 -0.86 -43.06
C GLN A 111 -12.64 -0.25 -44.45
N MET A 112 -13.47 0.80 -44.55
CA MET A 112 -13.58 1.75 -45.68
C MET A 112 -14.61 2.84 -45.24
N SER A 113 -14.54 4.15 -45.52
CA SER A 113 -13.85 4.96 -46.54
C SER A 113 -14.38 4.73 -47.97
N SER A 114 -14.84 5.72 -48.75
CA SER A 114 -14.67 7.18 -48.66
C SER A 114 -15.94 7.94 -49.15
N LYS A 115 -15.80 9.26 -49.27
CA LYS A 115 -16.72 10.21 -49.93
C LYS A 115 -17.01 9.87 -51.40
N ASP A 116 -18.09 10.42 -51.94
CA ASP A 116 -18.16 11.43 -53.05
C ASP A 116 -19.63 11.49 -53.56
N ASP A 117 -20.17 12.52 -54.23
CA ASP A 117 -20.11 14.00 -54.10
C ASP A 117 -21.37 14.53 -54.88
N VAL A 118 -21.37 15.76 -55.47
CA VAL A 118 -22.43 16.35 -56.36
C VAL A 118 -23.61 16.98 -55.56
N GLN A 119 -23.71 18.32 -55.37
CA GLN A 119 -24.04 19.44 -56.31
C GLN A 119 -25.55 19.63 -56.60
N VAL A 120 -26.11 20.85 -56.78
CA VAL A 120 -25.75 22.23 -56.34
C VAL A 120 -26.94 23.21 -56.60
N MET A 121 -26.97 24.38 -55.92
CA MET A 121 -28.00 25.46 -55.97
C MET A 121 -29.39 25.05 -55.41
N ILE A 122 -30.20 25.88 -54.72
CA ILE A 122 -30.41 27.34 -54.59
C ILE A 122 -31.20 27.98 -55.74
N GLU A 123 -32.49 28.21 -55.52
CA GLU A 123 -33.15 29.49 -55.87
C GLU A 123 -34.37 29.71 -54.95
N GLU A 124 -34.83 30.96 -54.82
CA GLU A 124 -35.97 31.37 -53.99
C GLU A 124 -37.28 31.38 -54.80
N VAL A 125 -38.44 31.48 -54.12
CA VAL A 125 -39.49 32.52 -54.33
C VAL A 125 -40.87 32.12 -53.75
N ASN A 126 -41.46 33.08 -53.03
CA ASN A 126 -42.87 33.31 -52.65
C ASN A 126 -43.80 32.23 -52.05
N SER A 127 -44.59 32.75 -51.11
CA SER A 127 -45.90 32.27 -50.67
C SER A 127 -47.02 32.58 -51.66
N GLU A 128 -47.99 31.66 -51.79
CA GLU A 128 -49.46 31.85 -51.57
C GLU A 128 -50.17 30.53 -51.97
N THR A 129 -50.91 29.81 -51.10
CA THR A 129 -52.22 30.07 -50.46
C THR A 129 -53.37 29.35 -51.19
N SER A 130 -54.23 28.63 -50.45
CA SER A 130 -55.41 27.84 -50.90
C SER A 130 -55.11 26.48 -51.60
N LYS A 131 -55.95 25.43 -51.52
CA LYS A 131 -57.12 25.12 -50.63
C LYS A 131 -57.46 23.61 -50.72
N THR A 132 -57.71 22.97 -49.57
CA THR A 132 -58.64 21.83 -49.35
C THR A 132 -58.70 21.65 -47.82
N GLU A 133 -59.71 22.17 -47.15
CA GLU A 133 -61.01 21.51 -46.91
C GLU A 133 -60.88 20.21 -46.09
N LEU A 134 -61.24 20.31 -44.80
CA LEU A 134 -61.67 19.21 -43.96
C LEU A 134 -63.00 19.60 -43.31
N ASN A 135 -63.86 18.60 -43.13
CA ASN A 135 -65.30 18.78 -42.99
C ASN A 135 -65.70 19.37 -41.62
N GLU A 136 -66.60 20.35 -41.62
CA GLU A 136 -67.34 20.73 -40.42
C GLU A 136 -68.44 19.70 -40.15
N ASN A 137 -68.56 19.22 -38.91
CA ASN A 137 -69.83 18.84 -38.24
C ASN A 137 -69.54 18.11 -36.91
N GLU A 138 -69.51 18.87 -35.80
CA GLU A 138 -70.17 18.51 -34.52
C GLU A 138 -69.94 19.66 -33.52
N ALA A 139 -70.92 20.59 -33.46
CA ALA A 139 -70.85 21.79 -32.63
C ALA A 139 -71.67 21.61 -31.35
N GLU A 140 -71.09 20.98 -30.31
CA GLU A 140 -71.63 21.13 -28.95
C GLU A 140 -71.25 22.51 -28.38
N SER A 141 -72.24 23.38 -28.21
CA SER A 141 -72.07 24.74 -27.72
C SER A 141 -71.72 24.77 -26.22
N VAL A 142 -70.46 25.06 -25.89
CA VAL A 142 -70.02 25.34 -24.52
C VAL A 142 -69.94 26.85 -24.29
N TYR A 143 -70.55 27.32 -23.21
CA TYR A 143 -70.70 28.73 -22.85
C TYR A 143 -69.35 29.47 -22.76
N VAL A 144 -69.11 30.41 -23.68
CA VAL A 144 -67.96 31.32 -23.60
C VAL A 144 -68.30 32.47 -22.67
N GLY A 145 -68.10 32.27 -21.37
CA GLY A 145 -67.85 33.39 -20.46
C GLY A 145 -66.47 33.98 -20.74
N GLU A 146 -66.34 35.30 -20.79
CA GLU A 146 -65.08 35.98 -21.10
C GLU A 146 -64.00 35.64 -20.07
N THR A 147 -63.09 34.73 -20.42
CA THR A 147 -61.85 34.51 -19.65
C THR A 147 -60.94 35.73 -19.84
N PRO A 148 -60.52 36.42 -18.78
CA PRO A 148 -59.73 37.65 -18.92
C PRO A 148 -58.40 37.37 -19.63
N ILE A 149 -58.00 38.28 -20.52
CA ILE A 149 -56.73 38.16 -21.24
C ILE A 149 -55.57 38.42 -20.26
N ILE A 150 -54.71 37.42 -20.11
CA ILE A 150 -53.53 37.45 -19.24
C ILE A 150 -52.30 37.82 -20.09
N THR A 151 -51.54 38.79 -19.59
CA THR A 151 -50.43 39.53 -20.23
C THR A 151 -49.28 39.69 -19.21
N GLU A 152 -48.14 40.29 -19.59
CA GLU A 152 -47.05 40.55 -18.62
C GLU A 152 -47.47 41.44 -17.44
N ASP A 153 -48.43 42.35 -17.65
CA ASP A 153 -48.83 43.35 -16.64
C ASP A 153 -49.79 42.81 -15.57
N ASN A 154 -50.48 41.69 -15.84
CA ASN A 154 -51.48 41.09 -14.93
C ASN A 154 -51.28 39.58 -14.66
N GLN A 155 -50.19 38.98 -15.12
CA GLN A 155 -49.84 37.57 -14.85
C GLN A 155 -49.36 37.33 -13.40
N ASN A 156 -49.50 36.08 -12.94
CA ASN A 156 -49.14 35.65 -11.60
C ASN A 156 -47.86 34.81 -11.57
N VAL A 157 -47.14 34.82 -10.45
CA VAL A 157 -46.05 33.88 -10.19
C VAL A 157 -46.40 32.90 -9.08
N LEU A 158 -45.84 31.71 -9.19
CA LEU A 158 -45.85 30.64 -8.20
C LEU A 158 -45.60 31.20 -6.78
N GLY A 159 -46.50 30.91 -5.84
CA GLY A 159 -46.44 31.42 -4.46
C GLY A 159 -46.89 32.87 -4.27
N SER A 160 -47.49 33.53 -5.29
CA SER A 160 -47.96 34.93 -5.22
C SER A 160 -48.91 35.16 -4.03
N THR A 161 -49.82 34.23 -3.79
CA THR A 161 -50.80 34.28 -2.69
C THR A 161 -50.11 34.32 -1.32
N ILE A 162 -49.10 33.48 -1.12
CA ILE A 162 -48.30 33.40 0.11
C ILE A 162 -47.45 34.66 0.28
N LYS A 163 -46.90 35.19 -0.81
CA LYS A 163 -46.10 36.44 -0.83
C LYS A 163 -46.98 37.63 -0.41
N GLN A 164 -48.17 37.77 -0.98
CA GLN A 164 -49.15 38.80 -0.61
C GLN A 164 -49.58 38.69 0.86
N ALA A 165 -49.99 37.50 1.32
CA ALA A 165 -50.39 37.25 2.71
C ALA A 165 -49.28 37.50 3.75
N ARG A 166 -48.01 37.60 3.31
CA ARG A 166 -46.85 37.90 4.18
C ARG A 166 -46.40 39.37 4.17
N ASN A 167 -46.90 40.20 3.27
CA ASN A 167 -46.48 41.60 3.12
C ASN A 167 -46.99 42.56 4.22
N VAL A 168 -47.57 42.03 5.31
CA VAL A 168 -48.15 42.81 6.42
C VAL A 168 -47.11 43.21 7.50
N SER A 169 -45.80 43.06 7.24
CA SER A 169 -44.75 43.52 8.16
C SER A 169 -43.49 44.01 7.43
N SER A 170 -42.95 45.14 7.88
CA SER A 170 -41.94 45.94 7.17
C SER A 170 -40.47 45.55 7.40
N ASN A 171 -40.20 44.42 8.08
CA ASN A 171 -38.87 44.03 8.55
C ASN A 171 -38.31 42.73 7.90
N TYR A 172 -38.71 42.41 6.67
CA TYR A 172 -38.23 41.19 6.01
C TYR A 172 -36.77 41.32 5.53
N SER A 173 -35.85 40.53 6.11
CA SER A 173 -34.44 40.49 5.72
C SER A 173 -34.18 39.50 4.58
N TYR A 174 -33.44 39.91 3.54
CA TYR A 174 -33.07 39.04 2.41
C TYR A 174 -32.30 37.79 2.85
N LEU A 175 -32.64 36.64 2.28
CA LEU A 175 -31.91 35.40 2.50
C LEU A 175 -30.63 35.39 1.66
N SER A 176 -29.47 35.16 2.28
CA SER A 176 -28.19 35.02 1.57
C SER A 176 -27.87 33.55 1.28
N SER A 177 -27.51 33.24 0.04
CA SER A 177 -27.13 31.90 -0.41
C SER A 177 -25.94 31.31 0.36
N THR A 178 -25.09 32.16 0.94
CA THR A 178 -23.87 31.76 1.68
C THR A 178 -24.14 31.39 3.14
N ASN A 179 -25.34 31.68 3.66
CA ASN A 179 -25.73 31.32 5.03
C ASN A 179 -25.86 29.80 5.17
N ALA A 180 -24.98 29.22 5.99
CA ALA A 180 -24.88 27.78 6.19
C ALA A 180 -25.82 27.22 7.30
N SER A 181 -26.71 28.02 7.88
CA SER A 181 -27.83 27.51 8.71
C SER A 181 -29.07 27.15 7.88
N LEU A 182 -29.23 27.76 6.70
CA LEU A 182 -30.42 27.62 5.86
C LEU A 182 -30.56 26.20 5.28
N PRO A 183 -31.79 25.76 4.96
CA PRO A 183 -32.06 24.50 4.26
C PRO A 183 -31.36 24.42 2.88
N ARG A 184 -31.43 23.24 2.23
CA ARG A 184 -30.81 23.07 0.91
C ARG A 184 -31.53 23.89 -0.16
N LYS A 185 -30.80 24.23 -1.21
CA LYS A 185 -31.27 25.02 -2.36
C LYS A 185 -31.23 24.14 -3.61
N ASP A 186 -31.89 22.98 -3.56
CA ASP A 186 -31.70 21.89 -4.53
C ASP A 186 -32.17 22.29 -5.94
N PHE A 187 -33.21 23.14 -6.02
CA PHE A 187 -33.64 23.84 -7.22
C PHE A 187 -34.22 25.22 -6.91
N ILE A 188 -34.39 26.03 -7.96
CA ILE A 188 -35.08 27.31 -7.95
C ILE A 188 -36.22 27.30 -8.97
N ASP A 189 -37.15 28.23 -8.85
CA ASP A 189 -38.19 28.49 -9.84
C ASP A 189 -38.12 29.95 -10.35
N VAL A 190 -38.51 30.17 -11.62
CA VAL A 190 -38.31 31.45 -12.34
C VAL A 190 -39.46 31.75 -13.31
N ALA A 191 -39.72 33.05 -13.52
CA ALA A 191 -40.69 33.59 -14.48
C ALA A 191 -40.10 34.84 -15.18
N SER A 192 -40.93 35.62 -15.89
CA SER A 192 -40.51 36.87 -16.55
C SER A 192 -39.91 37.90 -15.57
N HIS A 193 -40.33 37.90 -14.31
CA HIS A 193 -39.79 38.74 -13.22
C HIS A 193 -38.27 38.61 -12.98
N GLN A 194 -37.66 37.45 -13.27
CA GLN A 194 -36.19 37.29 -13.20
C GLN A 194 -35.48 37.63 -14.52
N SER A 195 -36.26 37.92 -15.57
CA SER A 195 -35.83 38.23 -16.94
C SER A 195 -34.89 37.15 -17.51
N SER A 196 -34.03 37.49 -18.47
CA SER A 196 -32.99 36.58 -18.94
C SER A 196 -31.93 36.34 -17.85
N ILE A 197 -31.68 35.07 -17.52
CA ILE A 197 -30.63 34.65 -16.57
C ILE A 197 -29.48 34.05 -17.39
N SER A 198 -28.24 34.50 -17.15
CA SER A 198 -27.11 34.07 -17.96
C SER A 198 -26.64 32.66 -17.60
N ILE A 199 -25.96 31.98 -18.53
CA ILE A 199 -25.30 30.69 -18.28
C ILE A 199 -24.34 30.80 -17.08
N LYS A 200 -23.65 31.95 -16.94
CA LYS A 200 -22.70 32.22 -15.86
C LYS A 200 -23.39 32.37 -14.49
N ASP A 201 -24.56 33.00 -14.45
CA ASP A 201 -25.38 33.10 -13.22
C ASP A 201 -25.86 31.72 -12.79
N TYR A 202 -26.42 30.93 -13.72
CA TYR A 202 -26.83 29.56 -13.43
C TYR A 202 -25.65 28.66 -13.00
N GLN A 203 -24.46 28.81 -13.59
CA GLN A 203 -23.24 28.14 -13.13
C GLN A 203 -22.80 28.60 -11.73
N ASN A 204 -22.96 29.89 -11.41
CA ASN A 204 -22.69 30.41 -10.07
C ASN A 204 -23.67 29.82 -9.03
N MET A 205 -24.98 29.85 -9.30
CA MET A 205 -26.02 29.21 -8.48
C MET A 205 -25.75 27.72 -8.29
N LYS A 206 -25.30 27.04 -9.37
CA LYS A 206 -24.92 25.62 -9.34
C LYS A 206 -23.76 25.34 -8.39
N SER A 207 -22.74 26.19 -8.39
CA SER A 207 -21.63 26.10 -7.42
C SER A 207 -22.09 26.26 -5.97
N GLN A 208 -23.25 26.88 -5.74
CA GLN A 208 -23.83 27.18 -4.42
C GLN A 208 -24.97 26.21 -4.01
N GLY A 209 -25.21 25.15 -4.80
CA GLY A 209 -26.07 24.02 -4.47
C GLY A 209 -27.25 23.76 -5.41
N VAL A 210 -27.56 24.68 -6.33
CA VAL A 210 -28.70 24.53 -7.26
C VAL A 210 -28.39 23.47 -8.33
N THR A 211 -29.28 22.51 -8.54
CA THR A 211 -29.12 21.51 -9.62
C THR A 211 -30.33 21.36 -10.53
N GLY A 212 -31.44 22.01 -10.19
CA GLY A 212 -32.64 22.13 -11.03
C GLY A 212 -33.15 23.58 -11.19
N VAL A 213 -33.95 23.81 -12.22
CA VAL A 213 -34.72 25.04 -12.48
C VAL A 213 -36.12 24.67 -12.95
N VAL A 214 -37.16 25.27 -12.38
CA VAL A 214 -38.54 25.19 -12.90
C VAL A 214 -38.91 26.52 -13.56
N VAL A 215 -39.28 26.51 -14.84
CA VAL A 215 -39.54 27.72 -15.63
C VAL A 215 -41.04 27.90 -15.88
N LYS A 216 -41.61 29.07 -15.58
CA LYS A 216 -42.98 29.41 -16.00
C LYS A 216 -43.06 29.39 -17.52
N LEU A 217 -43.96 28.63 -18.12
CA LEU A 217 -44.21 28.73 -19.57
C LEU A 217 -45.45 29.57 -19.86
N THR A 218 -46.53 29.32 -19.14
CA THR A 218 -47.89 29.73 -19.52
C THR A 218 -48.77 29.98 -18.29
N GLU A 219 -49.89 30.66 -18.49
CA GLU A 219 -50.94 30.89 -17.48
C GLU A 219 -52.28 31.04 -18.22
N GLY A 220 -53.32 30.36 -17.73
CA GLY A 220 -54.62 30.28 -18.41
C GLY A 220 -54.48 29.78 -19.86
N THR A 221 -55.15 30.41 -20.81
CA THR A 221 -55.09 30.05 -22.24
C THR A 221 -54.44 31.12 -23.12
N THR A 222 -53.98 32.23 -22.55
CA THR A 222 -53.52 33.42 -23.30
C THR A 222 -52.07 33.83 -23.04
N TYR A 223 -51.55 33.63 -21.82
CA TYR A 223 -50.23 34.13 -21.44
C TYR A 223 -49.11 33.15 -21.80
N MET A 224 -47.98 33.64 -22.31
CA MET A 224 -46.75 32.85 -22.47
C MET A 224 -45.52 33.69 -22.06
N ASN A 225 -44.66 33.15 -21.19
CA ASN A 225 -43.45 33.82 -20.71
C ASN A 225 -42.43 34.03 -21.85
N PRO A 226 -42.11 35.28 -22.25
CA PRO A 226 -41.21 35.58 -23.36
C PRO A 226 -39.75 35.21 -23.04
N TYR A 227 -39.38 35.16 -21.77
CA TYR A 227 -38.03 34.74 -21.33
C TYR A 227 -37.88 33.23 -21.21
N ALA A 228 -38.95 32.43 -21.34
CA ALA A 228 -38.90 30.99 -21.13
C ALA A 228 -37.85 30.29 -22.01
N SER A 229 -37.72 30.69 -23.29
CA SER A 229 -36.74 30.12 -24.22
C SER A 229 -35.29 30.30 -23.74
N SER A 230 -34.90 31.53 -23.36
CA SER A 230 -33.53 31.80 -22.89
C SER A 230 -33.27 31.25 -21.50
N GLN A 231 -34.27 31.26 -20.60
CA GLN A 231 -34.20 30.63 -19.28
C GLN A 231 -33.96 29.11 -19.41
N ILE A 232 -34.72 28.42 -20.26
CA ILE A 232 -34.54 26.97 -20.55
C ILE A 232 -33.17 26.69 -21.18
N ALA A 233 -32.80 27.44 -22.22
CA ALA A 233 -31.54 27.21 -22.95
C ALA A 233 -30.31 27.44 -22.08
N ASN A 234 -30.31 28.51 -21.27
CA ASN A 234 -29.19 28.84 -20.40
C ASN A 234 -29.09 27.90 -19.19
N ALA A 235 -30.23 27.46 -18.62
CA ALA A 235 -30.24 26.45 -17.55
C ALA A 235 -29.73 25.09 -18.05
N LYS A 236 -30.21 24.62 -19.22
CA LYS A 236 -29.68 23.42 -19.90
C LYS A 236 -28.16 23.54 -20.14
N SER A 237 -27.68 24.70 -20.60
CA SER A 237 -26.26 24.97 -20.90
C SER A 237 -25.36 25.07 -19.65
N ALA A 238 -25.91 25.49 -18.50
CA ALA A 238 -25.23 25.37 -17.20
C ALA A 238 -25.21 23.91 -16.68
N GLY A 239 -25.87 22.99 -17.38
CA GLY A 239 -26.07 21.60 -16.99
C GLY A 239 -26.96 21.48 -15.75
N LEU A 240 -27.97 22.34 -15.61
CA LEU A 240 -29.05 22.19 -14.62
C LEU A 240 -30.15 21.31 -15.23
N LYS A 241 -30.87 20.56 -14.39
CA LYS A 241 -32.10 19.88 -14.82
C LYS A 241 -33.19 20.94 -15.00
N VAL A 242 -33.94 20.86 -16.10
CA VAL A 242 -35.01 21.81 -16.39
C VAL A 242 -36.36 21.10 -16.29
N SER A 243 -37.28 21.76 -15.60
CA SER A 243 -38.70 21.44 -15.49
C SER A 243 -39.51 22.70 -15.82
N ALA A 244 -40.82 22.58 -15.93
CA ALA A 244 -41.67 23.70 -16.32
C ALA A 244 -42.95 23.80 -15.49
N TYR A 245 -43.53 24.99 -15.34
CA TYR A 245 -44.81 25.19 -14.66
C TYR A 245 -45.82 26.03 -15.46
N HIS A 246 -47.08 25.81 -15.13
CA HIS A 246 -48.25 26.51 -15.63
C HIS A 246 -49.07 27.01 -14.44
N PHE A 247 -49.33 28.31 -14.38
CA PHE A 247 -50.19 28.91 -13.35
C PHE A 247 -51.66 28.72 -13.75
N SER A 248 -52.37 27.90 -12.99
CA SER A 248 -53.68 27.37 -13.36
C SER A 248 -54.82 28.30 -12.95
N HIS A 249 -55.82 28.44 -13.82
CA HIS A 249 -57.06 29.19 -13.57
C HIS A 249 -58.31 28.32 -13.62
N PHE A 250 -58.19 27.07 -14.10
CA PHE A 250 -59.33 26.19 -14.38
C PHE A 250 -60.24 25.92 -13.17
N ASN A 251 -61.54 25.88 -13.44
CA ASN A 251 -62.60 25.55 -12.48
C ASN A 251 -63.56 24.46 -12.98
N THR A 252 -63.41 24.00 -14.22
CA THR A 252 -64.14 22.85 -14.80
C THR A 252 -63.18 21.87 -15.47
N ALA A 253 -63.66 20.66 -15.75
CA ALA A 253 -62.93 19.67 -16.54
C ALA A 253 -62.62 20.16 -17.97
N ALA A 254 -63.44 21.05 -18.53
CA ALA A 254 -63.22 21.63 -19.86
C ALA A 254 -62.08 22.66 -19.84
N SER A 255 -62.10 23.63 -18.92
CA SER A 255 -60.98 24.59 -18.78
C SER A 255 -59.67 23.90 -18.37
N ALA A 256 -59.74 22.85 -17.54
CA ALA A 256 -58.58 22.03 -17.18
C ALA A 256 -57.95 21.32 -18.39
N LYS A 257 -58.75 20.88 -19.38
CA LYS A 257 -58.24 20.34 -20.64
C LYS A 257 -57.65 21.41 -21.54
N ALA A 258 -58.28 22.59 -21.63
CA ALA A 258 -57.80 23.70 -22.45
C ALA A 258 -56.44 24.22 -21.98
N GLU A 259 -56.29 24.49 -20.67
CA GLU A 259 -55.05 24.94 -20.05
C GLU A 259 -53.93 23.88 -20.20
N ALA A 260 -54.24 22.59 -20.02
CA ALA A 260 -53.30 21.50 -20.26
C ALA A 260 -52.84 21.39 -21.73
N ASN A 261 -53.75 21.52 -22.69
CA ASN A 261 -53.40 21.53 -24.12
C ASN A 261 -52.50 22.71 -24.48
N TYR A 262 -52.81 23.90 -23.97
CA TYR A 262 -52.02 25.11 -24.19
C TYR A 262 -50.60 25.00 -23.58
N PHE A 263 -50.50 24.48 -22.35
CA PHE A 263 -49.22 24.21 -21.69
C PHE A 263 -48.37 23.16 -22.43
N ALA A 264 -49.00 22.07 -22.89
CA ALA A 264 -48.32 21.04 -23.68
C ALA A 264 -47.84 21.57 -25.05
N ALA A 265 -48.63 22.41 -25.71
CA ALA A 265 -48.23 23.08 -26.95
C ALA A 265 -47.03 24.00 -26.73
N ALA A 266 -47.01 24.78 -25.65
CA ALA A 266 -45.88 25.62 -25.27
C ALA A 266 -44.62 24.78 -24.94
N ALA A 267 -44.76 23.69 -24.20
CA ALA A 267 -43.66 22.76 -23.89
C ALA A 267 -43.07 22.11 -25.16
N LYS A 268 -43.92 21.70 -26.11
CA LYS A 268 -43.53 21.15 -27.42
C LYS A 268 -42.81 22.20 -28.27
N LYS A 269 -43.35 23.44 -28.35
CA LYS A 269 -42.75 24.59 -29.05
C LYS A 269 -41.36 24.96 -28.51
N LEU A 270 -41.10 24.74 -27.23
CA LEU A 270 -39.82 25.03 -26.56
C LEU A 270 -38.86 23.82 -26.48
N GLY A 271 -39.14 22.72 -27.19
CA GLY A 271 -38.26 21.54 -27.22
C GLY A 271 -38.04 20.91 -25.85
N LEU A 272 -39.10 20.82 -25.05
CA LEU A 272 -39.11 20.04 -23.80
C LEU A 272 -39.49 18.59 -24.10
N ALA A 273 -38.62 17.66 -23.71
CA ALA A 273 -38.84 16.23 -23.93
C ALA A 273 -40.04 15.73 -23.12
N THR A 274 -40.71 14.68 -23.59
CA THR A 274 -41.93 14.10 -22.96
C THR A 274 -41.74 13.64 -21.51
N ASN A 275 -40.50 13.37 -21.09
CA ASN A 275 -40.14 13.05 -19.71
C ASN A 275 -39.81 14.28 -18.83
N THR A 276 -39.87 15.51 -19.36
CA THR A 276 -39.75 16.75 -18.57
C THR A 276 -40.87 16.82 -17.54
N VAL A 277 -40.55 17.25 -16.33
CA VAL A 277 -41.56 17.44 -15.28
C VAL A 277 -42.35 18.70 -15.56
N LEU A 278 -43.67 18.56 -15.65
CA LEU A 278 -44.61 19.65 -15.81
C LEU A 278 -45.39 19.87 -14.51
N VAL A 279 -45.48 21.11 -14.05
CA VAL A 279 -46.13 21.48 -12.79
C VAL A 279 -47.45 22.19 -13.07
N ASN A 280 -48.52 21.67 -12.49
CA ASN A 280 -49.77 22.39 -12.26
C ASN A 280 -49.57 23.24 -10.99
N ASP A 281 -49.47 24.57 -11.15
CA ASP A 281 -49.36 25.54 -10.06
C ASP A 281 -50.79 26.01 -9.72
N ALA A 282 -51.33 25.46 -8.62
CA ALA A 282 -52.73 25.54 -8.24
C ALA A 282 -52.90 26.44 -7.01
N GLU A 283 -52.93 27.75 -7.24
CA GLU A 283 -53.15 28.75 -6.17
C GLU A 283 -54.24 29.79 -6.48
N HIS A 284 -54.78 29.85 -7.71
CA HIS A 284 -55.70 30.93 -8.08
C HIS A 284 -57.11 30.75 -7.49
N GLU A 285 -57.70 31.83 -6.97
CA GLU A 285 -59.03 31.81 -6.34
C GLU A 285 -60.13 31.24 -7.26
N ASN A 286 -60.01 31.46 -8.58
CA ASN A 286 -61.00 30.98 -9.54
C ASN A 286 -61.14 29.45 -9.53
N MET A 287 -60.06 28.72 -9.26
CA MET A 287 -60.09 27.26 -9.21
C MET A 287 -61.00 26.75 -8.09
N THR A 288 -61.11 27.49 -6.98
CA THR A 288 -61.92 27.11 -5.81
C THR A 288 -63.43 27.19 -6.07
N LYS A 289 -63.85 27.82 -7.17
CA LYS A 289 -65.24 27.85 -7.67
C LYS A 289 -65.68 26.51 -8.27
N GLY A 290 -64.81 25.50 -8.31
CA GLY A 290 -65.11 24.13 -8.73
C GLY A 290 -64.30 23.08 -7.97
N ASN A 291 -64.37 21.82 -8.38
CA ASN A 291 -63.64 20.72 -7.73
C ASN A 291 -62.15 20.75 -8.12
N VAL A 292 -61.36 21.55 -7.39
CA VAL A 292 -59.91 21.75 -7.57
C VAL A 292 -59.16 20.43 -7.77
N THR A 293 -59.46 19.41 -6.96
CA THR A 293 -58.84 18.08 -7.05
C THR A 293 -59.18 17.37 -8.36
N SER A 294 -60.47 17.22 -8.69
CA SER A 294 -60.93 16.49 -9.89
C SER A 294 -60.49 17.19 -11.18
N ASN A 295 -60.53 18.51 -11.21
CA ASN A 295 -60.02 19.30 -12.33
C ASN A 295 -58.50 19.18 -12.45
N SER A 296 -57.75 19.14 -11.34
CA SER A 296 -56.29 18.93 -11.35
C SER A 296 -55.89 17.54 -11.86
N VAL A 297 -56.66 16.50 -11.53
CA VAL A 297 -56.50 15.15 -12.11
C VAL A 297 -56.82 15.17 -13.61
N THR A 298 -57.83 15.92 -14.03
CA THR A 298 -58.20 16.09 -15.45
C THR A 298 -57.07 16.78 -16.23
N PHE A 299 -56.51 17.88 -15.73
CA PHE A 299 -55.35 18.57 -16.29
C PHE A 299 -54.14 17.62 -16.41
N ALA A 300 -53.83 16.86 -15.35
CA ALA A 300 -52.72 15.92 -15.36
C ALA A 300 -52.90 14.77 -16.38
N ASN A 301 -54.11 14.25 -16.51
CA ASN A 301 -54.45 13.24 -17.51
C ASN A 301 -54.41 13.80 -18.94
N GLN A 302 -54.81 15.05 -19.15
CA GLN A 302 -54.73 15.70 -20.47
C GLN A 302 -53.26 15.99 -20.86
N LEU A 303 -52.39 16.40 -19.93
CA LEU A 303 -50.96 16.47 -20.18
C LEU A 303 -50.36 15.12 -20.55
N LYS A 304 -50.75 14.05 -19.84
CA LYS A 304 -50.35 12.67 -20.16
C LYS A 304 -50.82 12.23 -21.55
N ALA A 305 -52.05 12.60 -21.96
CA ALA A 305 -52.56 12.34 -23.30
C ALA A 305 -51.78 13.11 -24.39
N ASN A 306 -51.30 14.32 -24.10
CA ASN A 306 -50.36 15.08 -24.94
C ASN A 306 -48.90 14.57 -24.84
N GLY A 307 -48.65 13.42 -24.20
CA GLY A 307 -47.34 12.78 -24.08
C GLY A 307 -46.50 13.18 -22.86
N TYR A 308 -46.95 14.15 -22.04
CA TYR A 308 -46.22 14.65 -20.86
C TYR A 308 -46.75 14.00 -19.56
N GLY A 309 -46.41 12.73 -19.34
CA GLY A 309 -46.89 11.97 -18.17
C GLY A 309 -46.29 12.36 -16.81
N ASN A 310 -45.21 13.15 -16.78
CA ASN A 310 -44.46 13.50 -15.57
C ASN A 310 -45.04 14.76 -14.87
N VAL A 311 -46.32 14.71 -14.51
CA VAL A 311 -47.00 15.82 -13.82
C VAL A 311 -46.71 15.84 -12.32
N ILE A 312 -46.56 17.03 -11.75
CA ILE A 312 -46.53 17.33 -10.30
C ILE A 312 -47.51 18.48 -10.03
N HIS A 313 -48.05 18.54 -8.81
CA HIS A 313 -48.94 19.63 -8.38
C HIS A 313 -48.24 20.48 -7.33
N TYR A 314 -48.23 21.80 -7.53
CA TYR A 314 -47.76 22.78 -6.56
C TYR A 314 -48.95 23.53 -5.94
N ALA A 315 -48.87 23.80 -4.64
CA ALA A 315 -49.71 24.77 -3.94
C ALA A 315 -49.12 25.10 -2.55
N SER A 316 -49.61 26.16 -1.93
CA SER A 316 -49.46 26.40 -0.48
C SER A 316 -49.92 25.21 0.38
N LEU A 317 -49.32 25.03 1.56
CA LEU A 317 -49.70 23.98 2.52
C LEU A 317 -51.21 23.99 2.84
N PHE A 318 -51.85 25.15 2.90
CA PHE A 318 -53.27 25.29 3.25
C PHE A 318 -54.20 24.57 2.27
N TRP A 319 -53.90 24.59 0.97
CA TRP A 319 -54.69 23.87 -0.05
C TRP A 319 -54.60 22.35 0.12
N PHE A 320 -53.45 21.87 0.58
CA PHE A 320 -53.19 20.46 0.85
C PHE A 320 -53.63 20.00 2.26
N GLN A 321 -53.75 20.91 3.22
CA GLN A 321 -54.04 20.65 4.63
C GLN A 321 -54.80 21.85 5.23
N SER A 322 -56.13 21.84 5.12
CA SER A 322 -57.03 22.83 5.73
C SER A 322 -57.91 22.19 6.81
N ASN A 323 -58.41 23.00 7.76
CA ASN A 323 -59.30 22.55 8.83
C ASN A 323 -60.63 21.97 8.31
N SER A 324 -61.06 22.36 7.10
CA SER A 324 -62.26 21.86 6.43
C SER A 324 -61.98 20.68 5.48
N GLY A 325 -60.77 20.09 5.56
CA GLY A 325 -60.26 19.11 4.61
C GLY A 325 -59.43 19.76 3.47
N PRO A 326 -58.72 18.96 2.67
CA PRO A 326 -57.89 19.47 1.59
C PRO A 326 -58.73 19.89 0.37
N LEU A 327 -58.50 21.10 -0.14
CA LEU A 327 -58.97 21.50 -1.48
C LEU A 327 -58.29 20.64 -2.57
N LEU A 328 -57.01 20.33 -2.34
CA LEU A 328 -56.14 19.59 -3.25
C LEU A 328 -55.69 18.27 -2.59
N ASN A 329 -56.49 17.21 -2.77
CA ASN A 329 -56.30 15.93 -2.10
C ASN A 329 -55.11 15.14 -2.70
N MET A 330 -53.99 15.07 -1.97
CA MET A 330 -52.75 14.43 -2.46
C MET A 330 -52.95 12.98 -2.93
N ASN A 331 -53.79 12.18 -2.26
CA ASN A 331 -53.98 10.77 -2.64
C ASN A 331 -54.62 10.65 -4.03
N SER A 332 -55.60 11.51 -4.33
CA SER A 332 -56.25 11.60 -5.63
C SER A 332 -55.31 12.05 -6.76
N LEU A 333 -54.24 12.77 -6.42
CA LEU A 333 -53.18 13.21 -7.34
C LEU A 333 -52.06 12.17 -7.56
N GLY A 334 -52.17 10.96 -7.00
CA GLY A 334 -51.11 9.95 -7.04
C GLY A 334 -50.15 9.97 -5.83
N GLY A 335 -50.59 10.52 -4.71
CA GLY A 335 -49.90 10.48 -3.41
C GLY A 335 -48.97 11.66 -3.13
N ALA A 336 -48.42 11.73 -1.91
CA ALA A 336 -47.60 12.87 -1.46
C ALA A 336 -46.36 13.15 -2.33
N LYS A 337 -45.82 12.14 -3.03
CA LYS A 337 -44.71 12.28 -3.99
C LYS A 337 -45.13 12.90 -5.34
N LYS A 338 -46.39 13.30 -5.48
CA LYS A 338 -46.92 14.15 -6.57
C LYS A 338 -47.23 15.59 -6.14
N ALA A 339 -46.92 15.96 -4.89
CA ALA A 339 -47.10 17.32 -4.37
C ALA A 339 -45.77 18.03 -4.10
N TRP A 340 -45.65 19.28 -4.55
CA TRP A 340 -44.62 20.24 -4.19
C TRP A 340 -45.28 21.31 -3.31
N VAL A 341 -44.90 21.37 -2.03
CA VAL A 341 -45.63 22.18 -1.03
C VAL A 341 -44.88 23.48 -0.76
N ALA A 342 -45.57 24.62 -0.80
CA ALA A 342 -45.02 25.87 -0.29
C ALA A 342 -45.41 26.13 1.17
N GLN A 343 -44.41 26.36 2.00
CA GLN A 343 -44.57 26.72 3.40
C GLN A 343 -43.29 27.44 3.87
N TYR A 344 -43.33 28.76 3.93
CA TYR A 344 -42.16 29.55 4.34
C TYR A 344 -42.15 29.71 5.87
N PRO A 345 -41.22 29.11 6.63
CA PRO A 345 -41.05 29.43 8.05
C PRO A 345 -40.57 30.89 8.23
N TYR A 346 -40.68 31.41 9.45
CA TYR A 346 -40.03 32.69 9.81
C TYR A 346 -38.51 32.53 9.94
N THR A 347 -38.06 31.41 10.53
CA THR A 347 -36.63 31.09 10.73
C THR A 347 -36.28 29.79 10.00
N PRO A 348 -36.07 29.80 8.68
CA PRO A 348 -35.67 28.60 7.91
C PRO A 348 -34.34 28.02 8.42
N SER A 349 -34.32 26.71 8.68
CA SER A 349 -33.16 26.00 9.25
C SER A 349 -33.00 24.61 8.66
N LYS A 350 -31.78 24.24 8.27
CA LYS A 350 -31.44 22.88 7.79
C LYS A 350 -31.68 21.77 8.83
N ASN A 351 -31.79 22.14 10.11
CA ASN A 351 -32.05 21.21 11.20
C ASN A 351 -33.56 20.99 11.46
N ASN A 352 -34.44 21.77 10.81
CA ASN A 352 -35.89 21.67 10.93
C ASN A 352 -36.52 21.72 9.52
N LEU A 353 -36.56 20.57 8.85
CA LEU A 353 -37.04 20.43 7.49
C LEU A 353 -38.53 20.06 7.47
N LEU A 354 -39.36 20.82 6.75
CA LEU A 354 -40.80 20.60 6.67
C LEU A 354 -41.17 19.86 5.37
N ASN A 355 -42.37 19.28 5.33
CA ASN A 355 -42.95 18.61 4.15
C ASN A 355 -42.05 17.48 3.57
N THR A 356 -41.27 16.80 4.43
CA THR A 356 -40.36 15.70 4.06
C THR A 356 -41.07 14.49 3.44
N GLY A 357 -42.36 14.32 3.72
CA GLY A 357 -43.23 13.33 3.09
C GLY A 357 -43.46 13.59 1.59
N ASN A 358 -43.25 14.81 1.09
CA ASN A 358 -43.67 15.25 -0.25
C ASN A 358 -42.60 15.04 -1.35
N ALA A 359 -42.89 15.50 -2.58
CA ALA A 359 -41.91 15.53 -3.66
C ALA A 359 -40.82 16.58 -3.41
N ALA A 360 -41.27 17.80 -3.06
CA ALA A 360 -40.45 18.98 -2.84
C ALA A 360 -41.11 19.96 -1.86
N TRP A 361 -40.32 20.90 -1.33
CA TRP A 361 -40.75 21.94 -0.40
C TRP A 361 -40.15 23.30 -0.76
N GLN A 362 -40.99 24.28 -1.08
CA GLN A 362 -40.58 25.68 -1.22
C GLN A 362 -40.57 26.35 0.16
N TRP A 363 -39.40 26.82 0.59
CA TRP A 363 -39.16 27.26 1.97
C TRP A 363 -38.80 28.74 2.12
N GLY A 364 -38.58 29.46 1.02
CA GLY A 364 -38.36 30.90 1.02
C GLY A 364 -38.38 31.49 -0.39
N SER A 365 -38.70 32.78 -0.47
CA SER A 365 -39.03 33.50 -1.71
C SER A 365 -38.18 34.77 -1.94
N THR A 366 -37.02 34.83 -1.28
CA THR A 366 -36.24 36.06 -1.06
C THR A 366 -34.73 35.80 -1.11
N MET A 367 -34.31 34.71 -1.78
CA MET A 367 -32.91 34.33 -1.88
C MET A 367 -32.15 35.26 -2.84
N LYS A 368 -31.08 35.86 -2.34
CA LYS A 368 -30.03 36.47 -3.16
C LYS A 368 -28.85 35.53 -3.27
N PHE A 369 -28.51 35.12 -4.50
CA PHE A 369 -27.31 34.37 -4.79
C PHE A 369 -26.11 35.31 -4.91
N VAL A 370 -25.14 35.17 -4.01
CA VAL A 370 -23.95 36.04 -4.02
C VAL A 370 -23.17 35.83 -5.33
N GLY A 371 -22.89 36.92 -6.05
CA GLY A 371 -22.22 36.90 -7.35
C GLY A 371 -23.14 36.68 -8.56
N ASP A 372 -24.47 36.71 -8.39
CA ASP A 372 -25.41 36.90 -9.50
C ASP A 372 -25.20 38.27 -10.16
N SER A 373 -25.36 38.36 -11.49
CA SER A 373 -25.11 39.60 -12.24
C SER A 373 -26.13 40.72 -11.97
N ASN A 374 -27.30 40.40 -11.42
CA ASN A 374 -28.33 41.38 -11.08
C ASN A 374 -28.65 41.28 -9.58
N SER A 375 -28.04 42.16 -8.79
CA SER A 375 -28.16 42.21 -7.33
C SER A 375 -29.58 42.48 -6.80
N SER A 376 -30.52 42.84 -7.66
CA SER A 376 -31.94 43.01 -7.34
C SER A 376 -32.76 41.73 -7.53
N ARG A 377 -32.28 40.71 -8.26
CA ARG A 377 -33.02 39.45 -8.43
C ARG A 377 -33.22 38.74 -7.10
N LEU A 378 -34.47 38.35 -6.86
CA LEU A 378 -34.86 37.42 -5.80
C LEU A 378 -35.27 36.10 -6.44
N PHE A 379 -34.88 35.02 -5.77
CA PHE A 379 -35.20 33.66 -6.18
C PHE A 379 -35.96 32.95 -5.07
N ASP A 380 -36.95 32.17 -5.49
CA ASP A 380 -37.59 31.19 -4.65
C ASP A 380 -36.70 29.94 -4.58
N VAL A 381 -36.65 29.34 -3.39
CA VAL A 381 -35.70 28.26 -3.07
C VAL A 381 -36.40 27.04 -2.48
N ASN A 382 -35.97 25.89 -3.01
CA ASN A 382 -36.65 24.62 -2.80
C ASN A 382 -35.70 23.55 -2.27
N ILE A 383 -36.25 22.66 -1.45
CA ILE A 383 -35.72 21.32 -1.22
C ILE A 383 -36.45 20.35 -2.15
N ASP A 384 -35.68 19.43 -2.74
CA ASP A 384 -36.21 18.28 -3.46
C ASP A 384 -35.96 17.02 -2.60
N TYR A 385 -37.03 16.32 -2.24
CA TYR A 385 -36.96 15.08 -1.47
C TYR A 385 -36.93 13.83 -2.35
N THR A 386 -37.06 13.99 -3.68
CA THR A 386 -37.24 12.89 -4.65
C THR A 386 -36.27 12.94 -5.83
N TYR A 387 -35.54 14.04 -5.99
CA TYR A 387 -34.74 14.38 -7.18
C TYR A 387 -35.61 14.48 -8.45
N THR A 388 -36.88 14.86 -8.28
CA THR A 388 -37.85 15.07 -9.37
C THR A 388 -37.54 16.33 -10.19
N PHE A 389 -37.12 17.42 -9.53
CA PHE A 389 -36.79 18.70 -10.17
C PHE A 389 -35.27 18.92 -10.27
N SER A 390 -34.54 18.40 -9.30
CA SER A 390 -33.09 18.52 -9.14
C SER A 390 -32.33 17.29 -9.70
N GLN A 391 -31.00 17.37 -9.75
CA GLN A 391 -30.17 16.23 -10.13
C GLN A 391 -29.88 15.38 -8.89
N ALA A 392 -30.05 14.05 -9.02
CA ALA A 392 -29.67 13.13 -7.97
C ALA A 392 -28.16 13.29 -7.65
N PRO A 393 -27.78 13.53 -6.38
CA PRO A 393 -26.42 13.94 -6.03
C PRO A 393 -25.43 12.78 -6.24
N GLN A 394 -24.50 12.99 -7.18
CA GLN A 394 -23.56 11.98 -7.67
C GLN A 394 -22.62 11.44 -6.59
N GLY A 395 -22.25 10.16 -6.70
CA GLY A 395 -21.29 9.48 -5.83
C GLY A 395 -21.87 8.92 -4.53
N LYS A 396 -21.17 7.94 -3.98
CA LYS A 396 -21.48 7.30 -2.69
C LYS A 396 -21.39 8.32 -1.56
N ALA A 397 -22.39 8.37 -0.67
CA ALA A 397 -22.34 9.22 0.50
C ALA A 397 -21.23 8.78 1.47
N ILE A 398 -20.45 9.74 1.96
CA ILE A 398 -19.42 9.54 3.00
C ILE A 398 -19.44 10.71 3.99
N ASN A 399 -18.82 10.53 5.16
CA ASN A 399 -18.56 11.62 6.09
C ASN A 399 -17.13 11.45 6.63
N ARG A 400 -16.16 11.95 5.87
CA ARG A 400 -14.72 11.80 6.19
C ARG A 400 -14.03 13.15 6.22
N LYS A 401 -13.52 13.57 7.38
CA LYS A 401 -12.62 14.71 7.46
C LYS A 401 -11.29 14.38 6.78
N VAL A 402 -10.70 15.37 6.11
CA VAL A 402 -9.35 15.31 5.52
C VAL A 402 -8.68 16.68 5.60
N PHE A 403 -7.35 16.72 5.51
CA PHE A 403 -6.60 17.93 5.19
C PHE A 403 -6.48 18.08 3.67
N ILE A 404 -6.57 19.30 3.15
CA ILE A 404 -6.10 19.59 1.78
C ILE A 404 -4.57 19.55 1.79
N ASN A 405 -3.96 18.70 0.94
CA ASN A 405 -2.53 18.43 0.98
C ASN A 405 -1.70 19.23 -0.05
N LYS A 406 -2.38 19.92 -0.96
CA LYS A 406 -1.82 20.55 -2.15
C LYS A 406 -2.49 21.90 -2.41
N ASN A 407 -1.68 22.94 -2.51
CA ASN A 407 -2.11 24.27 -2.94
C ASN A 407 -2.36 24.26 -4.47
N ASN A 408 -3.30 25.08 -4.95
CA ASN A 408 -3.65 25.19 -6.39
C ASN A 408 -4.09 23.88 -7.09
N GLY A 409 -4.47 22.85 -6.33
CA GLY A 409 -5.16 21.66 -6.85
C GLY A 409 -6.50 22.04 -7.48
N ALA A 410 -6.91 21.32 -8.52
CA ALA A 410 -8.13 21.64 -9.28
C ALA A 410 -9.40 21.15 -8.56
N ILE A 411 -10.41 22.03 -8.54
CA ILE A 411 -11.76 21.72 -8.05
C ILE A 411 -12.70 21.73 -9.27
N TYR A 412 -13.50 20.68 -9.43
CA TYR A 412 -14.43 20.51 -10.55
C TYR A 412 -15.90 20.55 -10.09
N ALA A 413 -16.82 20.85 -11.01
CA ALA A 413 -18.26 20.85 -10.69
C ALA A 413 -18.85 19.43 -10.50
N GLN A 414 -18.18 18.42 -11.04
CA GLN A 414 -18.52 16.99 -10.97
C GLN A 414 -17.21 16.17 -10.90
N PRO A 415 -17.25 14.85 -10.62
CA PRO A 415 -16.07 13.98 -10.74
C PRO A 415 -15.47 14.09 -12.15
N TYR A 416 -14.16 14.30 -12.24
CA TYR A 416 -13.55 14.67 -13.53
C TYR A 416 -13.61 13.54 -14.57
N THR A 417 -14.24 13.84 -15.69
CA THR A 417 -14.14 13.13 -16.96
C THR A 417 -13.60 14.07 -18.04
N LEU A 418 -13.23 13.54 -19.20
CA LEU A 418 -12.79 14.35 -20.34
C LEU A 418 -13.84 15.43 -20.67
N GLY A 419 -13.40 16.67 -20.88
CA GLY A 419 -14.28 17.82 -21.09
C GLY A 419 -14.93 18.43 -19.82
N THR A 420 -14.75 17.86 -18.63
CA THR A 420 -15.32 18.43 -17.39
C THR A 420 -14.65 19.77 -17.04
N ALA A 421 -15.43 20.85 -17.05
CA ALA A 421 -14.97 22.20 -16.74
C ALA A 421 -14.47 22.33 -15.28
N ARG A 422 -13.30 22.97 -15.11
CA ARG A 422 -12.74 23.32 -13.79
C ARG A 422 -13.56 24.45 -13.17
N LEU A 423 -14.09 24.21 -11.97
CA LEU A 423 -14.89 25.17 -11.21
C LEU A 423 -14.00 26.16 -10.44
N ASP A 424 -12.89 25.69 -9.87
CA ASP A 424 -12.08 26.48 -8.93
C ASP A 424 -10.69 25.84 -8.69
N THR A 425 -9.92 26.40 -7.74
CA THR A 425 -8.67 25.82 -7.23
C THR A 425 -8.55 25.91 -5.71
N THR A 426 -7.78 25.00 -5.09
CA THR A 426 -7.43 25.01 -3.66
C THR A 426 -6.44 26.11 -3.25
N SER A 427 -6.33 27.19 -4.04
CA SER A 427 -5.47 28.35 -3.76
C SER A 427 -5.75 28.95 -2.38
N GLY A 428 -4.76 28.93 -1.50
CA GLY A 428 -4.87 29.42 -0.11
C GLY A 428 -5.56 28.45 0.85
N MET A 429 -5.88 27.23 0.41
CA MET A 429 -6.60 26.22 1.21
C MET A 429 -5.71 25.08 1.72
N LEU A 430 -4.40 25.15 1.47
CA LEU A 430 -3.42 24.17 1.95
C LEU A 430 -3.52 24.00 3.48
N ASN A 431 -3.43 22.75 3.94
CA ASN A 431 -3.52 22.34 5.35
C ASN A 431 -4.87 22.63 6.04
N GLN A 432 -5.87 23.19 5.35
CA GLN A 432 -7.22 23.34 5.92
C GLN A 432 -7.90 21.97 6.10
N VAL A 433 -8.65 21.82 7.19
CA VAL A 433 -9.51 20.65 7.44
C VAL A 433 -10.84 20.85 6.72
N ILE A 434 -11.20 19.91 5.85
CA ILE A 434 -12.48 19.88 5.14
C ILE A 434 -13.21 18.57 5.45
N THR A 435 -14.54 18.57 5.34
CA THR A 435 -15.35 17.35 5.37
C THR A 435 -15.69 16.93 3.94
N LEU A 436 -15.35 15.69 3.60
CA LEU A 436 -15.76 15.03 2.36
C LEU A 436 -17.14 14.40 2.59
N ASN A 437 -18.07 14.73 1.68
CA ASN A 437 -19.49 14.41 1.77
C ASN A 437 -19.89 13.28 0.80
N ARG A 438 -19.19 13.14 -0.35
CA ARG A 438 -19.39 12.05 -1.32
C ARG A 438 -18.08 11.58 -1.95
N GLU A 439 -18.09 10.37 -2.48
CA GLU A 439 -16.96 9.67 -3.10
C GLU A 439 -17.39 9.04 -4.43
N GLN A 440 -16.62 9.26 -5.50
CA GLN A 440 -16.86 8.62 -6.80
C GLN A 440 -15.55 8.41 -7.56
N SER A 441 -15.38 7.23 -8.15
CA SER A 441 -14.27 6.94 -9.06
C SER A 441 -14.65 7.21 -10.51
N THR A 442 -13.65 7.65 -11.28
CA THR A 442 -13.67 7.81 -12.74
C THR A 442 -12.42 7.14 -13.30
N TYR A 443 -12.29 7.04 -14.63
CA TYR A 443 -11.03 6.60 -15.27
C TYR A 443 -9.80 7.41 -14.81
N TYR A 444 -9.99 8.69 -14.46
CA TYR A 444 -8.93 9.58 -13.99
C TYR A 444 -8.63 9.49 -12.48
N GLY A 445 -9.22 8.51 -11.79
CA GLY A 445 -9.05 8.23 -10.35
C GLY A 445 -10.28 8.57 -9.51
N THR A 446 -10.12 8.47 -8.17
CA THR A 446 -11.17 8.78 -7.20
C THR A 446 -11.24 10.28 -6.89
N TRP A 447 -12.46 10.79 -6.82
CA TRP A 447 -12.82 12.18 -6.53
C TRP A 447 -13.73 12.24 -5.30
N TYR A 448 -13.61 13.33 -4.54
CA TYR A 448 -14.39 13.56 -3.34
C TYR A 448 -15.15 14.88 -3.41
N CYS A 449 -16.45 14.85 -3.16
CA CYS A 449 -17.30 16.03 -3.07
C CYS A 449 -17.13 16.68 -1.70
N PHE A 450 -16.89 17.99 -1.66
CA PHE A 450 -16.74 18.76 -0.43
C PHE A 450 -17.30 20.17 -0.59
N THR A 451 -17.60 20.81 0.53
CA THR A 451 -18.04 22.21 0.60
C THR A 451 -16.91 23.06 1.14
N TYR A 452 -16.68 24.22 0.54
CA TYR A 452 -15.61 25.15 0.87
C TYR A 452 -16.08 26.61 0.81
N LYS A 453 -15.27 27.53 1.34
CA LYS A 453 -15.50 28.98 1.22
C LYS A 453 -14.38 29.63 0.41
N LYS A 454 -14.75 30.51 -0.52
CA LYS A 454 -13.81 31.36 -1.26
C LYS A 454 -14.47 32.71 -1.55
N ASN A 455 -13.77 33.81 -1.28
CA ASN A 455 -14.30 35.18 -1.38
C ASN A 455 -15.65 35.35 -0.63
N ASN A 456 -15.76 34.78 0.58
CA ASN A 456 -16.98 34.67 1.40
C ASN A 456 -18.16 33.90 0.78
N ILE A 457 -18.04 33.38 -0.45
CA ILE A 457 -19.03 32.50 -1.08
C ILE A 457 -18.81 31.05 -0.60
N THR A 458 -19.86 30.43 -0.07
CA THR A 458 -19.90 28.98 0.22
C THR A 458 -20.19 28.23 -1.07
N LYS A 459 -19.24 27.40 -1.53
CA LYS A 459 -19.34 26.60 -2.76
C LYS A 459 -19.22 25.10 -2.48
N THR A 460 -19.72 24.27 -3.38
CA THR A 460 -19.52 22.82 -3.40
C THR A 460 -18.82 22.40 -4.69
N GLY A 461 -17.90 21.44 -4.60
CA GLY A 461 -17.16 20.92 -5.75
C GLY A 461 -16.40 19.63 -5.43
N TRP A 462 -15.67 19.12 -6.42
CA TRP A 462 -14.98 17.84 -6.37
C TRP A 462 -13.47 18.01 -6.42
N ILE A 463 -12.76 17.43 -5.44
CA ILE A 463 -11.29 17.41 -5.33
C ILE A 463 -10.74 16.00 -5.60
N LYS A 464 -9.55 15.90 -6.21
CA LYS A 464 -8.92 14.60 -6.48
C LYS A 464 -8.44 13.96 -5.18
N SER A 465 -8.54 12.63 -5.09
CA SER A 465 -8.05 11.86 -3.93
C SER A 465 -6.57 12.06 -3.61
N THR A 466 -5.74 12.36 -4.60
CA THR A 466 -4.31 12.70 -4.44
C THR A 466 -4.08 14.05 -3.77
N ASP A 467 -5.07 14.94 -3.78
CA ASP A 467 -4.93 16.35 -3.38
C ASP A 467 -5.38 16.58 -1.91
N VAL A 468 -5.65 15.48 -1.18
CA VAL A 468 -6.04 15.45 0.24
C VAL A 468 -5.24 14.41 1.05
N LYS A 469 -5.21 14.55 2.39
CA LYS A 469 -4.62 13.58 3.34
C LYS A 469 -5.62 13.25 4.45
N ASN A 470 -5.65 12.00 4.90
CA ASN A 470 -6.56 11.55 5.96
C ASN A 470 -6.42 12.39 7.25
N TYR A 471 -7.54 12.86 7.78
CA TYR A 471 -7.62 13.49 9.10
C TYR A 471 -8.11 12.45 10.10
N ASN A 472 -7.29 12.14 11.11
CA ASN A 472 -7.72 11.37 12.26
C ASN A 472 -7.89 12.31 13.45
N ASN A 473 -9.10 12.32 14.03
CA ASN A 473 -9.33 12.79 15.40
C ASN A 473 -8.37 12.09 16.38
N GLU A 474 -8.23 12.68 17.57
CA GLU A 474 -7.65 12.00 18.72
C GLU A 474 -8.41 10.71 19.05
N LYS A 475 -7.68 9.59 19.04
CA LYS A 475 -8.16 8.26 19.39
C LYS A 475 -7.21 7.63 20.42
N ALA A 476 -7.75 6.78 21.30
CA ALA A 476 -6.94 5.93 22.15
C ALA A 476 -6.07 4.98 21.30
N TYR A 477 -4.84 4.75 21.73
CA TYR A 477 -3.87 3.91 21.03
C TYR A 477 -2.82 3.41 22.02
N ASN A 478 -2.89 2.13 22.38
CA ASN A 478 -2.04 1.53 23.41
C ASN A 478 -0.89 0.76 22.76
N LYS A 479 0.32 1.33 22.75
CA LYS A 479 1.52 0.63 22.26
C LYS A 479 2.80 1.16 22.91
N THR A 480 3.67 0.26 23.35
CA THR A 480 5.05 0.63 23.74
C THR A 480 5.90 0.76 22.47
N MET A 481 6.61 1.88 22.36
CA MET A 481 7.58 2.17 21.29
C MET A 481 8.82 2.83 21.92
N TYR A 482 9.84 3.11 21.12
CA TYR A 482 11.10 3.72 21.57
C TYR A 482 11.50 4.90 20.69
N ILE A 483 12.28 5.82 21.25
CA ILE A 483 12.93 6.92 20.50
C ILE A 483 14.34 6.47 20.11
N ASN A 484 14.67 6.66 18.84
CA ASN A 484 15.95 6.25 18.22
C ASN A 484 16.43 7.36 17.26
N LYS A 485 16.44 8.58 17.77
CA LYS A 485 16.86 9.82 17.08
C LYS A 485 17.23 10.87 18.11
N THR A 486 18.45 11.37 18.04
CA THR A 486 18.88 12.56 18.78
C THR A 486 18.33 13.85 18.17
N ASN A 487 18.12 13.88 16.86
CA ASN A 487 17.68 15.06 16.11
C ASN A 487 16.17 15.05 15.86
N GLY A 488 15.42 15.83 16.65
CA GLY A 488 14.00 16.12 16.45
C GLY A 488 13.36 16.83 17.65
N ILE A 489 12.07 17.16 17.53
CA ILE A 489 11.33 17.98 18.50
C ILE A 489 10.08 17.24 18.97
N MET A 490 9.89 17.17 20.29
CA MET A 490 8.63 16.77 20.92
C MET A 490 7.72 18.00 21.02
N TYR A 491 6.42 17.84 20.77
CA TYR A 491 5.47 18.95 20.80
C TYR A 491 4.42 18.79 21.91
N LYS A 492 3.87 19.92 22.38
CA LYS A 492 2.76 19.93 23.36
C LYS A 492 1.46 19.40 22.77
N ASP A 493 1.28 19.53 21.45
CA ASP A 493 0.23 18.83 20.70
C ASP A 493 0.73 18.29 19.34
N ALA A 494 -0.08 17.52 18.61
CA ALA A 494 0.24 17.09 17.25
C ALA A 494 0.52 18.32 16.33
N TYR A 495 1.73 18.39 15.77
CA TYR A 495 2.25 19.64 15.21
C TYR A 495 1.40 20.26 14.09
N VAL A 496 1.03 21.52 14.33
CA VAL A 496 0.64 22.54 13.34
C VAL A 496 1.34 23.86 13.73
N PRO A 497 1.42 24.88 12.84
CA PRO A 497 1.99 26.18 13.19
C PRO A 497 1.36 26.77 14.45
N GLY A 498 2.21 27.31 15.34
CA GLY A 498 1.80 27.82 16.66
C GLY A 498 1.79 26.79 17.80
N VAL A 499 1.88 25.49 17.53
CA VAL A 499 1.99 24.47 18.61
C VAL A 499 3.35 24.58 19.29
N GLY A 500 3.34 24.88 20.59
CA GLY A 500 4.54 24.98 21.42
C GLY A 500 5.30 23.66 21.55
N GLN A 501 6.62 23.75 21.67
CA GLN A 501 7.51 22.61 21.89
C GLN A 501 7.37 22.08 23.33
N ALA A 502 7.55 20.77 23.52
CA ALA A 502 7.61 20.09 24.82
C ALA A 502 9.04 19.70 25.22
N GLY A 503 9.95 19.56 24.26
CA GLY A 503 11.38 19.26 24.46
C GLY A 503 12.05 18.79 23.17
N LYS A 504 13.31 18.37 23.23
CA LYS A 504 14.05 17.79 22.09
C LYS A 504 14.12 16.28 22.24
N LEU A 505 14.17 15.53 21.13
CA LEU A 505 14.33 14.07 21.18
C LEU A 505 15.67 13.65 21.81
N SER A 506 16.72 14.48 21.69
CA SER A 506 17.98 14.35 22.43
C SER A 506 17.81 14.14 23.93
N ASP A 507 16.76 14.71 24.52
CA ASP A 507 16.56 14.72 25.98
C ASP A 507 15.99 13.38 26.51
N VAL A 508 15.61 12.50 25.58
CA VAL A 508 14.84 11.26 25.76
C VAL A 508 15.29 10.14 24.81
N ASP A 509 16.48 10.27 24.22
CA ASP A 509 17.00 9.30 23.28
C ASP A 509 17.21 7.92 23.93
N ASN A 510 16.95 6.86 23.16
CA ASN A 510 16.94 5.46 23.64
C ASN A 510 16.01 5.21 24.85
N LYS A 511 14.98 6.04 25.08
CA LYS A 511 13.95 5.79 26.11
C LYS A 511 12.71 5.10 25.56
N VAL A 512 12.08 4.34 26.44
CA VAL A 512 10.73 3.78 26.27
C VAL A 512 9.72 4.92 26.26
N VAL A 513 8.80 4.90 25.31
CA VAL A 513 7.60 5.73 25.30
C VAL A 513 6.37 4.82 25.32
N LYS A 514 5.52 4.98 26.35
CA LYS A 514 4.21 4.32 26.39
C LYS A 514 3.22 5.21 25.64
N LEU A 515 2.92 4.85 24.39
CA LEU A 515 1.94 5.58 23.59
C LEU A 515 0.53 5.27 24.10
N ASN A 516 -0.28 6.31 24.23
CA ASN A 516 -1.65 6.26 24.77
C ASN A 516 -2.70 6.82 23.80
N LYS A 517 -2.31 7.70 22.85
CA LYS A 517 -3.21 8.28 21.84
C LYS A 517 -2.55 8.45 20.48
N VAL A 518 -3.37 8.55 19.44
CA VAL A 518 -2.95 8.89 18.06
C VAL A 518 -3.87 9.95 17.46
N LYS A 519 -3.32 10.88 16.67
CA LYS A 519 -4.07 11.74 15.73
C LYS A 519 -3.22 12.11 14.53
N SER A 520 -3.81 12.75 13.52
CA SER A 520 -3.08 13.21 12.33
C SER A 520 -3.18 14.73 12.21
N SER A 521 -2.05 15.38 11.93
CA SER A 521 -2.01 16.77 11.45
C SER A 521 -1.78 16.78 9.93
N ALA A 522 -1.82 17.94 9.29
CA ALA A 522 -1.50 18.05 7.85
C ALA A 522 -0.06 17.58 7.51
N TYR A 523 0.81 17.59 8.52
CA TYR A 523 2.25 17.32 8.41
C TYR A 523 2.60 15.84 8.61
N SER A 524 1.99 15.16 9.59
CA SER A 524 2.25 13.75 9.88
C SER A 524 1.15 13.10 10.72
N THR A 525 1.23 11.78 10.93
CA THR A 525 0.61 11.11 12.07
C THR A 525 1.47 11.34 13.31
N TRP A 526 0.80 11.65 14.43
CA TRP A 526 1.42 11.95 15.71
C TRP A 526 0.84 11.04 16.79
N TYR A 527 1.70 10.57 17.68
CA TYR A 527 1.32 9.76 18.83
C TYR A 527 1.59 10.54 20.12
N GLN A 528 0.63 10.56 21.03
CA GLN A 528 0.89 10.97 22.41
C GLN A 528 1.49 9.79 23.14
N GLY A 529 2.44 10.06 24.03
CA GLY A 529 2.91 9.05 24.97
C GLY A 529 3.63 9.64 26.18
N THR A 530 3.79 8.79 27.19
CA THR A 530 4.53 9.12 28.41
C THR A 530 5.98 8.64 28.34
N TYR A 531 6.89 9.46 28.86
CA TYR A 531 8.34 9.26 28.87
C TYR A 531 8.95 9.74 30.18
N THR A 532 10.14 9.23 30.55
CA THR A 532 10.83 9.64 31.78
C THR A 532 12.04 10.53 31.44
N GLN A 533 12.10 11.73 32.03
CA GLN A 533 13.21 12.68 31.87
C GLN A 533 13.67 13.14 33.26
N LYS A 534 14.95 12.91 33.60
CA LYS A 534 15.52 13.17 34.94
C LYS A 534 14.66 12.61 36.09
N GLY A 535 14.24 11.35 35.96
CA GLY A 535 13.35 10.66 36.92
C GLY A 535 11.86 11.03 36.84
N VAL A 536 11.51 12.20 36.30
CA VAL A 536 10.13 12.69 36.23
C VAL A 536 9.41 12.13 35.00
N SER A 537 8.18 11.62 35.19
CA SER A 537 7.29 11.21 34.11
C SER A 537 6.65 12.44 33.44
N LYS A 538 6.69 12.50 32.11
CA LYS A 538 6.16 13.59 31.27
C LYS A 538 5.38 13.04 30.09
N THR A 539 4.54 13.88 29.48
CA THR A 539 3.74 13.56 28.29
C THR A 539 4.09 14.52 27.16
N ALA A 540 4.23 14.02 25.94
CA ALA A 540 4.36 14.83 24.72
C ALA A 540 3.79 14.11 23.51
N TRP A 541 3.73 14.84 22.37
CA TRP A 541 3.42 14.27 21.07
C TRP A 541 4.68 14.09 20.22
N PHE A 542 4.79 12.90 19.66
CA PHE A 542 5.91 12.40 18.87
C PHE A 542 5.47 12.18 17.43
N ASN A 543 6.34 12.46 16.46
CA ASN A 543 6.06 12.14 15.07
C ASN A 543 6.11 10.61 14.89
N SER A 544 5.20 10.06 14.10
CA SER A 544 5.23 8.64 13.68
C SER A 544 6.59 8.21 13.11
N ASN A 545 7.30 9.12 12.43
CA ASN A 545 8.62 8.87 11.84
C ASN A 545 9.78 8.86 12.84
N ASP A 546 9.55 9.21 14.11
CA ASP A 546 10.58 9.34 15.16
C ASP A 546 10.53 8.20 16.20
N LEU A 547 9.60 7.25 16.00
CA LEU A 547 9.31 6.14 16.90
C LEU A 547 9.63 4.79 16.23
N VAL A 548 10.37 3.92 16.93
CA VAL A 548 10.68 2.56 16.48
C VAL A 548 10.11 1.50 17.43
N SER A 549 9.90 0.27 16.94
CA SER A 549 9.35 -0.84 17.73
C SER A 549 10.39 -1.58 18.57
N GLU A 550 11.68 -1.45 18.25
CA GLU A 550 12.80 -2.13 18.91
C GLU A 550 13.97 -1.14 19.05
N ILE A 551 14.67 -1.16 20.19
CA ILE A 551 16.01 -0.56 20.32
C ILE A 551 17.05 -1.62 19.93
N TYR A 552 18.05 -1.19 19.17
CA TYR A 552 19.30 -1.91 19.00
C TYR A 552 20.41 -1.14 19.75
N ILE A 553 21.10 -1.76 20.70
CA ILE A 553 22.17 -1.09 21.47
C ILE A 553 23.46 -1.15 20.64
N ILE A 554 24.07 0.00 20.35
CA ILE A 554 25.35 0.07 19.63
C ILE A 554 26.50 -0.05 20.62
N LYS A 555 27.19 -1.20 20.62
CA LYS A 555 28.45 -1.39 21.34
C LYS A 555 29.61 -0.95 20.43
N SER A 556 30.43 0.00 20.88
CA SER A 556 31.69 0.33 20.19
C SER A 556 32.65 -0.88 20.20
N ILE A 557 33.25 -1.17 19.05
CA ILE A 557 34.26 -2.21 18.86
C ILE A 557 35.35 -1.73 17.90
N ASN A 558 36.47 -2.44 17.84
CA ASN A 558 37.51 -2.26 16.83
C ASN A 558 37.97 -3.66 16.38
N MET A 559 37.38 -4.21 15.30
CA MET A 559 37.68 -5.56 14.84
C MET A 559 37.94 -5.63 13.32
N PRO A 560 39.11 -6.11 12.87
CA PRO A 560 39.38 -6.35 11.45
C PRO A 560 38.71 -7.64 10.97
N THR A 561 38.05 -7.56 9.81
CA THR A 561 37.38 -8.70 9.16
C THR A 561 37.46 -8.57 7.63
N PHE A 562 36.90 -9.54 6.91
CA PHE A 562 36.72 -9.47 5.46
C PHE A 562 35.24 -9.57 5.08
N ILE A 563 34.85 -9.01 3.94
CA ILE A 563 33.53 -9.26 3.34
C ILE A 563 33.56 -10.66 2.68
N ASN A 564 32.58 -11.51 3.00
CA ASN A 564 32.50 -12.89 2.48
C ASN A 564 31.45 -13.08 1.37
N ASN A 565 30.54 -12.12 1.23
CA ASN A 565 29.43 -12.13 0.29
C ASN A 565 29.52 -10.89 -0.60
N GLY A 566 29.61 -11.08 -1.93
CA GLY A 566 29.72 -10.01 -2.92
C GLY A 566 28.42 -9.26 -3.24
N TYR A 567 27.28 -9.69 -2.67
CA TYR A 567 25.96 -9.09 -2.90
C TYR A 567 25.18 -8.86 -1.60
N ALA A 568 25.88 -8.79 -0.46
CA ALA A 568 25.30 -8.48 0.83
C ALA A 568 24.72 -7.06 0.86
N ALA A 569 23.59 -6.89 1.55
CA ALA A 569 22.94 -5.60 1.72
C ALA A 569 23.62 -4.78 2.83
N ILE A 570 23.86 -3.50 2.53
CA ILE A 570 24.40 -2.52 3.47
C ILE A 570 23.28 -1.56 3.86
N TYR A 571 23.03 -1.41 5.17
CA TYR A 571 21.93 -0.60 5.73
C TYR A 571 22.43 0.65 6.44
N GLU A 572 21.56 1.65 6.62
CA GLU A 572 21.89 2.90 7.35
C GLU A 572 22.03 2.68 8.87
N THR A 573 21.29 1.71 9.40
CA THR A 573 21.27 1.28 10.80
C THR A 573 21.28 -0.26 10.86
N PRO A 574 21.48 -0.90 12.04
CA PRO A 574 21.15 -2.31 12.21
C PRO A 574 19.73 -2.59 11.72
N TYR A 575 19.55 -3.65 10.93
CA TYR A 575 18.28 -3.87 10.24
C TYR A 575 17.17 -4.24 11.24
N ILE A 576 16.14 -3.39 11.26
CA ILE A 576 14.80 -3.69 11.77
C ILE A 576 13.80 -3.53 10.62
N SER A 577 12.55 -3.93 10.82
CA SER A 577 11.52 -3.80 9.78
C SER A 577 11.35 -2.33 9.37
N GLY A 578 11.61 -2.03 8.09
CA GLY A 578 11.57 -0.68 7.53
C GLY A 578 12.92 0.05 7.39
N THR A 579 14.04 -0.48 7.89
CA THR A 579 15.37 0.15 7.72
C THR A 579 15.73 0.29 6.24
N LYS A 580 16.18 1.48 5.81
CA LYS A 580 16.59 1.72 4.42
C LYS A 580 17.89 1.00 4.08
N ARG A 581 17.89 0.25 2.97
CA ARG A 581 19.12 -0.25 2.33
C ARG A 581 19.84 0.91 1.65
N LEU A 582 21.09 1.16 2.03
CA LEU A 582 21.96 2.17 1.41
C LEU A 582 22.65 1.65 0.15
N ASP A 583 23.13 0.40 0.18
CA ASP A 583 24.08 -0.09 -0.81
C ASP A 583 24.17 -1.64 -0.82
N VAL A 584 25.05 -2.18 -1.66
CA VAL A 584 25.46 -3.60 -1.67
C VAL A 584 26.97 -3.74 -1.84
N THR A 585 27.54 -4.84 -1.30
CA THR A 585 28.99 -5.17 -1.31
C THR A 585 29.56 -5.57 -2.68
N SER A 586 28.90 -5.19 -3.78
CA SER A 586 29.37 -5.47 -5.14
C SER A 586 30.74 -4.84 -5.39
N GLY A 587 31.69 -5.65 -5.87
CA GLY A 587 33.10 -5.28 -6.01
C GLY A 587 33.91 -5.26 -4.71
N MET A 588 33.36 -5.72 -3.58
CA MET A 588 34.01 -5.70 -2.27
C MET A 588 34.30 -7.09 -1.67
N LEU A 589 34.03 -8.17 -2.40
CA LEU A 589 34.29 -9.55 -1.95
C LEU A 589 35.77 -9.74 -1.62
N HIS A 590 36.07 -10.29 -0.44
CA HIS A 590 37.41 -10.42 0.16
C HIS A 590 38.15 -9.11 0.49
N ASN A 591 37.51 -7.93 0.39
CA ASN A 591 38.12 -6.71 0.90
C ASN A 591 38.22 -6.75 2.43
N LYS A 592 39.38 -6.34 2.96
CA LYS A 592 39.58 -6.12 4.40
C LYS A 592 38.81 -4.88 4.83
N ILE A 593 38.01 -5.01 5.87
CA ILE A 593 37.25 -3.90 6.48
C ILE A 593 37.51 -3.84 7.99
N GLN A 594 37.32 -2.66 8.58
CA GLN A 594 37.34 -2.46 10.03
C GLN A 594 35.93 -2.27 10.56
N LEU A 595 35.54 -3.07 11.55
CA LEU A 595 34.27 -2.96 12.24
C LEU A 595 34.40 -2.00 13.41
N THR A 596 33.53 -0.99 13.47
CA THR A 596 33.56 0.12 14.42
C THR A 596 32.36 0.13 15.38
N GLY A 597 31.45 -0.83 15.26
CA GLY A 597 30.28 -0.99 16.13
C GLY A 597 29.63 -2.37 15.95
N GLU A 598 29.14 -2.96 17.02
CA GLU A 598 28.28 -4.15 17.04
C GLU A 598 26.88 -3.74 17.50
N SER A 599 25.85 -4.37 16.94
CA SER A 599 24.50 -4.30 17.50
C SER A 599 23.69 -5.57 17.24
N LYS A 600 22.64 -5.79 18.02
CA LYS A 600 21.77 -6.97 17.94
C LYS A 600 20.32 -6.53 17.73
N THR A 601 19.62 -7.26 16.88
CA THR A 601 18.24 -7.02 16.42
C THR A 601 17.49 -8.35 16.37
N SER A 602 16.16 -8.31 16.26
CA SER A 602 15.35 -9.49 15.90
C SER A 602 15.82 -10.20 14.62
N ALA A 603 16.44 -9.49 13.67
CA ALA A 603 17.00 -10.06 12.45
C ALA A 603 18.44 -10.64 12.57
N GLY A 604 19.06 -10.54 13.76
CA GLY A 604 20.42 -11.03 14.06
C GLY A 604 21.41 -9.94 14.46
N THR A 605 22.70 -10.26 14.40
CA THR A 605 23.81 -9.34 14.72
C THR A 605 24.26 -8.57 13.49
N TRP A 606 24.50 -7.27 13.67
CA TRP A 606 24.94 -6.33 12.64
C TRP A 606 26.21 -5.63 13.08
N TYR A 607 27.08 -5.32 12.13
CA TYR A 607 28.33 -4.63 12.36
C TYR A 607 28.46 -3.36 11.52
N ARG A 608 28.84 -2.25 12.15
CA ARG A 608 29.11 -0.97 11.50
C ARG A 608 30.51 -0.97 10.90
N PHE A 609 30.65 -0.54 9.66
CA PHE A 609 31.93 -0.42 8.98
C PHE A 609 31.94 0.78 8.03
N ASN A 610 33.15 1.20 7.65
CA ASN A 610 33.38 2.23 6.63
C ASN A 610 33.79 1.57 5.31
N TYR A 611 33.29 2.11 4.20
CA TYR A 611 33.56 1.65 2.84
C TYR A 611 33.63 2.83 1.86
N LYS A 612 34.19 2.61 0.68
CA LYS A 612 34.31 3.63 -0.37
C LYS A 612 33.54 3.16 -1.61
N LYS A 613 32.72 4.03 -2.20
CA LYS A 613 32.01 3.75 -3.46
C LYS A 613 31.88 5.03 -4.29
N SER A 614 32.19 4.95 -5.58
CA SER A 614 32.24 6.10 -6.50
C SER A 614 33.06 7.28 -5.93
N GLY A 615 34.24 6.98 -5.39
CA GLY A 615 35.13 7.97 -4.75
C GLY A 615 34.72 8.40 -3.32
N VAL A 616 33.43 8.28 -2.96
CA VAL A 616 32.89 8.78 -1.67
C VAL A 616 33.07 7.75 -0.55
N ASN A 617 33.55 8.21 0.61
CA ASN A 617 33.57 7.43 1.85
C ASN A 617 32.16 7.40 2.46
N LYS A 618 31.68 6.22 2.82
CA LYS A 618 30.38 5.96 3.45
C LYS A 618 30.56 5.10 4.70
N THR A 619 29.61 5.20 5.62
CA THR A 619 29.44 4.27 6.75
C THR A 619 28.13 3.50 6.55
N GLY A 620 28.08 2.25 7.01
CA GLY A 620 26.87 1.45 6.97
C GLY A 620 26.99 0.18 7.81
N TRP A 621 25.91 -0.59 7.85
CA TRP A 621 25.78 -1.82 8.63
C TRP A 621 25.66 -3.04 7.74
N ILE A 622 26.46 -4.07 8.03
CA ILE A 622 26.49 -5.37 7.35
C ILE A 622 26.15 -6.48 8.35
N LYS A 623 25.53 -7.58 7.89
CA LYS A 623 25.13 -8.69 8.77
C LYS A 623 26.35 -9.51 9.19
N SER A 624 26.32 -10.09 10.38
CA SER A 624 27.37 -11.00 10.87
C SER A 624 27.64 -12.19 9.95
N THR A 625 26.65 -12.63 9.17
CA THR A 625 26.76 -13.72 8.20
C THR A 625 27.50 -13.34 6.92
N ASP A 626 27.53 -12.04 6.57
CA ASP A 626 28.09 -11.52 5.30
C ASP A 626 29.57 -11.12 5.41
N ILE A 627 30.19 -11.40 6.55
CA ILE A 627 31.60 -11.16 6.85
C ILE A 627 32.33 -12.43 7.32
N SER A 628 33.59 -12.59 6.90
CA SER A 628 34.48 -13.63 7.41
C SER A 628 35.41 -13.04 8.46
N GLN A 629 34.99 -13.19 9.73
CA GLN A 629 35.94 -13.19 10.84
C GLN A 629 37.02 -14.27 10.58
N TYR A 630 38.24 -14.07 11.09
CA TYR A 630 39.33 -15.06 10.95
C TYR A 630 38.93 -16.37 11.65
N ILE A 631 38.41 -17.34 10.88
CA ILE A 631 37.31 -18.23 11.33
C ILE A 631 37.59 -18.99 12.62
N ASN A 632 38.83 -19.43 12.83
CA ASN A 632 39.32 -19.92 14.12
C ASN A 632 40.86 -20.00 14.05
N SER A 633 41.56 -19.21 14.88
CA SER A 633 42.99 -19.43 15.14
C SER A 633 43.17 -20.25 16.41
N GLN A 634 43.66 -21.48 16.28
CA GLN A 634 43.89 -22.38 17.41
C GLN A 634 45.39 -22.60 17.60
N ASN A 635 45.91 -22.35 18.80
CA ASN A 635 47.22 -22.87 19.19
C ASN A 635 47.08 -24.38 19.39
N ILE A 636 47.92 -25.17 18.72
CA ILE A 636 47.90 -26.64 18.79
C ILE A 636 49.33 -27.16 18.84
N ASN A 637 49.59 -28.23 19.59
CA ASN A 637 50.90 -28.88 19.63
C ASN A 637 50.76 -30.29 19.00
N LYS A 638 51.16 -30.42 17.73
CA LYS A 638 51.06 -31.69 17.00
C LYS A 638 52.19 -31.82 15.98
N THR A 639 52.77 -33.02 15.87
CA THR A 639 53.71 -33.31 14.77
C THR A 639 52.95 -34.01 13.63
N LEU A 640 52.97 -33.40 12.45
CA LEU A 640 52.52 -34.00 11.19
C LEU A 640 53.74 -34.39 10.34
N LYS A 641 53.50 -35.07 9.22
CA LYS A 641 54.48 -35.27 8.14
C LYS A 641 54.09 -34.47 6.91
N ILE A 642 55.07 -34.10 6.10
CA ILE A 642 54.83 -33.57 4.75
C ILE A 642 54.47 -34.73 3.82
N GLY A 643 53.26 -34.67 3.27
CA GLY A 643 52.68 -35.69 2.39
C GLY A 643 52.70 -35.31 0.91
N ASN A 644 52.62 -34.01 0.60
CA ASN A 644 52.83 -33.47 -0.74
C ASN A 644 54.15 -32.69 -0.78
N GLU A 645 55.07 -33.09 -1.66
CA GLU A 645 56.34 -32.38 -1.86
C GLU A 645 56.22 -31.13 -2.74
N ARG A 646 55.14 -30.97 -3.50
CA ARG A 646 54.88 -29.74 -4.29
C ARG A 646 53.89 -28.81 -3.59
N GLY A 647 53.92 -28.78 -2.26
CA GLY A 647 53.16 -27.86 -1.43
C GLY A 647 53.87 -26.50 -1.34
N ALA A 648 53.09 -25.42 -1.29
CA ALA A 648 53.64 -24.06 -1.15
C ALA A 648 53.68 -23.64 0.33
N VAL A 649 54.78 -22.99 0.74
CA VAL A 649 54.98 -22.46 2.08
C VAL A 649 54.78 -20.94 2.05
N TYR A 650 53.97 -20.40 2.96
CA TYR A 650 53.58 -18.98 3.01
C TYR A 650 53.94 -18.31 4.34
N GLN A 651 54.09 -16.97 4.32
CA GLN A 651 54.37 -16.18 5.53
C GLN A 651 53.19 -16.13 6.52
N SER A 652 51.96 -16.22 6.00
CA SER A 652 50.70 -16.31 6.76
C SER A 652 49.84 -17.43 6.20
N ALA A 653 48.76 -17.81 6.88
CA ALA A 653 47.70 -18.61 6.25
C ALA A 653 47.24 -17.91 4.96
N TYR A 654 47.08 -18.66 3.87
CA TYR A 654 46.96 -18.06 2.54
C TYR A 654 45.60 -17.37 2.34
N VAL A 655 45.69 -16.11 1.96
CA VAL A 655 44.67 -15.33 1.26
C VAL A 655 45.26 -14.75 -0.02
N ALA A 656 44.44 -14.22 -0.93
CA ALA A 656 44.92 -13.54 -2.13
C ALA A 656 46.00 -12.48 -1.78
N GLY A 657 47.08 -12.44 -2.56
CA GLY A 657 48.24 -11.57 -2.29
C GLY A 657 49.23 -12.07 -1.24
N THR A 658 49.01 -13.21 -0.57
CA THR A 658 49.97 -13.72 0.44
C THR A 658 51.29 -14.15 -0.18
N LYS A 659 52.40 -13.54 0.28
CA LYS A 659 53.76 -13.88 -0.17
C LYS A 659 54.10 -15.34 0.13
N LYS A 660 54.42 -16.09 -0.92
CA LYS A 660 55.05 -17.41 -0.87
C LYS A 660 56.52 -17.25 -0.46
N ILE A 661 56.97 -18.07 0.49
CA ILE A 661 58.32 -18.05 1.07
C ILE A 661 59.10 -19.35 0.85
N GLY A 662 58.49 -20.36 0.23
CA GLY A 662 59.15 -21.61 -0.13
C GLY A 662 58.21 -22.66 -0.72
N GLU A 663 58.75 -23.88 -0.88
CA GLU A 663 58.04 -25.09 -1.32
C GLU A 663 58.50 -26.29 -0.48
N THR A 664 57.73 -27.37 -0.48
CA THR A 664 58.00 -28.59 0.30
C THR A 664 58.84 -29.66 -0.42
N ASN A 665 59.54 -29.29 -1.51
CA ASN A 665 60.27 -30.24 -2.37
C ASN A 665 61.40 -30.94 -1.59
N GLY A 666 61.45 -32.28 -1.64
CA GLY A 666 62.49 -33.08 -0.98
C GLY A 666 62.25 -33.36 0.51
N PHE A 667 61.04 -33.09 1.02
CA PHE A 667 60.68 -33.30 2.44
C PHE A 667 59.62 -34.38 2.66
N ALA A 668 59.37 -35.29 1.71
CA ALA A 668 58.47 -36.43 1.89
C ALA A 668 58.72 -37.15 3.23
N SER A 669 57.64 -37.39 3.97
CA SER A 669 57.64 -38.05 5.29
C SER A 669 58.47 -37.37 6.40
N LYS A 670 59.08 -36.20 6.16
CA LYS A 670 59.78 -35.42 7.20
C LYS A 670 58.77 -34.78 8.15
N ALA A 671 59.17 -34.61 9.41
CA ALA A 671 58.31 -34.07 10.46
C ALA A 671 58.13 -32.54 10.33
N PHE A 672 56.88 -32.10 10.43
CA PHE A 672 56.45 -30.71 10.56
C PHE A 672 55.80 -30.53 11.93
N LYS A 673 56.45 -29.80 12.83
CA LYS A 673 55.94 -29.50 14.18
C LYS A 673 54.96 -28.34 14.10
N VAL A 674 53.67 -28.65 14.08
CA VAL A 674 52.58 -27.68 14.03
C VAL A 674 52.44 -26.96 15.38
N THR A 675 52.31 -25.64 15.32
CA THR A 675 52.08 -24.76 16.48
C THR A 675 50.73 -24.02 16.40
N LYS A 676 50.17 -23.79 15.19
CA LYS A 676 48.85 -23.16 15.02
C LYS A 676 48.05 -23.76 13.86
N LYS A 677 46.73 -23.81 14.01
CA LYS A 677 45.73 -24.05 12.94
C LYS A 677 45.00 -22.74 12.64
N MET A 678 44.70 -22.47 11.36
CA MET A 678 43.87 -21.36 10.93
C MET A 678 43.03 -21.74 9.71
N THR A 679 41.76 -21.34 9.70
CA THR A 679 40.87 -21.52 8.54
C THR A 679 40.67 -20.20 7.79
N THR A 680 40.80 -20.26 6.46
CA THR A 680 40.65 -19.13 5.52
C THR A 680 39.63 -19.52 4.42
N PRO A 681 39.16 -18.58 3.58
CA PRO A 681 38.39 -18.93 2.38
C PRO A 681 39.10 -19.88 1.42
N TYR A 682 40.43 -19.97 1.49
CA TYR A 682 41.28 -20.88 0.69
C TYR A 682 41.60 -22.20 1.40
N GLY A 683 40.92 -22.50 2.51
CA GLY A 683 41.00 -23.76 3.25
C GLY A 683 41.69 -23.65 4.61
N ILE A 684 42.03 -24.82 5.16
CA ILE A 684 42.72 -24.96 6.46
C ILE A 684 44.24 -24.90 6.24
N TRP A 685 44.93 -24.13 7.09
CA TRP A 685 46.38 -23.93 7.06
C TRP A 685 46.98 -24.24 8.44
N PHE A 686 48.17 -24.82 8.43
CA PHE A 686 48.93 -25.14 9.63
C PHE A 686 50.24 -24.35 9.64
N HIS A 687 50.48 -23.59 10.71
CA HIS A 687 51.77 -22.99 11.01
C HIS A 687 52.63 -23.99 11.77
N GLY A 688 53.91 -24.09 11.42
CA GLY A 688 54.82 -25.00 12.10
C GLY A 688 56.27 -24.83 11.69
N SER A 689 57.11 -25.73 12.18
CA SER A 689 58.54 -25.79 11.85
C SER A 689 58.97 -27.13 11.22
N TYR A 690 59.91 -27.06 10.30
CA TYR A 690 60.55 -28.19 9.60
C TYR A 690 62.07 -27.97 9.53
N LYS A 691 62.84 -29.03 9.25
CA LYS A 691 64.29 -28.92 8.99
C LYS A 691 64.59 -29.05 7.50
N GLN A 692 65.36 -28.11 6.96
CA GLN A 692 65.91 -28.11 5.60
C GLN A 692 67.42 -27.84 5.67
N GLY A 693 68.25 -28.75 5.15
CA GLY A 693 69.71 -28.59 5.16
C GLY A 693 70.28 -28.41 6.58
N GLY A 694 69.79 -29.20 7.54
CA GLY A 694 70.11 -29.08 8.97
C GLY A 694 69.41 -27.92 9.70
N LYS A 695 69.15 -26.79 9.02
CA LYS A 695 68.57 -25.57 9.58
C LYS A 695 67.05 -25.69 9.78
N SER A 696 66.54 -25.14 10.88
CA SER A 696 65.11 -25.03 11.14
C SER A 696 64.49 -23.88 10.33
N LYS A 697 63.33 -24.12 9.73
CA LYS A 697 62.49 -23.11 9.06
C LYS A 697 61.07 -23.15 9.60
N THR A 698 60.36 -22.03 9.50
CA THR A 698 58.93 -21.89 9.84
C THR A 698 58.11 -21.46 8.63
N GLY A 699 56.79 -21.57 8.74
CA GLY A 699 55.84 -21.09 7.74
C GLY A 699 54.48 -21.75 7.84
N TRP A 700 53.55 -21.32 6.98
CA TRP A 700 52.21 -21.88 6.84
C TRP A 700 52.14 -22.79 5.61
N ILE A 701 51.55 -23.98 5.78
CA ILE A 701 51.37 -25.00 4.74
C ILE A 701 49.88 -25.41 4.73
N LYS A 702 49.29 -25.70 3.55
CA LYS A 702 47.88 -26.12 3.47
C LYS A 702 47.71 -27.50 4.12
N SER A 703 46.62 -27.71 4.83
CA SER A 703 46.34 -28.97 5.54
C SER A 703 46.42 -30.20 4.64
N CYS A 704 45.95 -30.11 3.39
CA CYS A 704 45.97 -31.21 2.42
C CYS A 704 47.38 -31.64 1.96
N ASP A 705 48.40 -30.81 2.20
CA ASP A 705 49.80 -31.12 1.87
C ASP A 705 50.53 -31.79 3.05
N LEU A 706 49.86 -31.89 4.21
CA LEU A 706 50.32 -32.48 5.46
C LEU A 706 49.47 -33.72 5.81
N GLU A 707 50.07 -34.67 6.54
CA GLU A 707 49.44 -35.94 6.90
C GLU A 707 49.86 -36.42 8.29
N GLU A 708 48.98 -37.16 8.95
CA GLU A 708 49.27 -37.92 10.17
C GLU A 708 49.35 -39.40 9.83
N THR A 709 50.36 -40.09 10.36
CA THR A 709 50.48 -41.55 10.23
C THR A 709 49.49 -42.23 11.17
N LEU A 710 48.66 -43.13 10.66
CA LEU A 710 47.78 -43.97 11.46
C LEU A 710 48.36 -45.37 11.62
N SER A 711 48.43 -45.83 12.87
CA SER A 711 48.61 -47.24 13.22
C SER A 711 47.31 -47.80 13.81
N ASN A 712 47.12 -49.11 13.64
CA ASN A 712 46.17 -49.97 14.34
C ASN A 712 44.66 -49.62 14.29
N LYS A 713 44.22 -48.54 13.63
CA LYS A 713 42.80 -48.24 13.37
C LYS A 713 42.30 -49.01 12.14
N SER A 714 41.08 -49.54 12.25
CA SER A 714 40.37 -50.19 11.13
C SER A 714 39.00 -49.54 10.92
N PHE A 715 38.47 -49.61 9.71
CA PHE A 715 37.19 -48.99 9.34
C PHE A 715 36.41 -49.89 8.38
N ALA A 716 35.10 -50.01 8.57
CA ALA A 716 34.21 -50.67 7.61
C ALA A 716 33.74 -49.65 6.57
N VAL A 717 33.83 -49.96 5.27
CA VAL A 717 33.34 -49.09 4.20
C VAL A 717 31.81 -49.20 4.11
N VAL A 718 31.09 -48.07 4.17
CA VAL A 718 29.61 -48.02 4.13
C VAL A 718 29.06 -47.41 2.83
N ALA A 719 29.80 -46.55 2.15
CA ALA A 719 29.36 -45.99 0.86
C ALA A 719 29.45 -47.02 -0.28
N ASN A 720 28.41 -47.09 -1.11
CA ASN A 720 28.35 -47.94 -2.32
C ASN A 720 28.85 -47.23 -3.61
N ALA A 721 29.00 -45.91 -3.56
CA ALA A 721 29.46 -45.07 -4.68
C ALA A 721 30.31 -43.87 -4.20
N GLY A 722 30.96 -44.00 -3.04
CA GLY A 722 31.91 -43.00 -2.54
C GLY A 722 33.11 -42.86 -3.48
N ALA A 723 33.72 -41.68 -3.53
CA ALA A 723 34.79 -41.39 -4.47
C ALA A 723 36.18 -41.63 -3.84
N VAL A 724 37.02 -42.40 -4.55
CA VAL A 724 38.43 -42.60 -4.18
C VAL A 724 39.29 -41.63 -4.99
N TYR A 725 40.12 -40.84 -4.32
CA TYR A 725 40.94 -39.79 -4.94
C TYR A 725 42.45 -40.08 -4.85
N LYS A 726 43.23 -39.55 -5.80
CA LYS A 726 44.70 -39.70 -5.80
C LYS A 726 45.36 -39.01 -4.61
N ASN A 727 44.84 -37.82 -4.26
CA ASN A 727 45.20 -37.01 -3.09
C ASN A 727 43.95 -36.77 -2.25
N ALA A 728 44.07 -36.26 -1.02
CA ALA A 728 42.91 -35.77 -0.28
C ALA A 728 42.18 -34.69 -1.09
N TYR A 729 40.85 -34.65 -1.00
CA TYR A 729 40.05 -33.85 -1.93
C TYR A 729 40.16 -32.35 -1.65
N LYS A 730 40.45 -31.61 -2.73
CA LYS A 730 40.24 -30.17 -2.89
C LYS A 730 39.59 -29.96 -4.26
N ALA A 731 39.06 -28.77 -4.53
CA ALA A 731 38.55 -28.43 -5.86
C ALA A 731 39.61 -28.76 -6.93
N GLY A 732 39.22 -29.52 -7.96
CA GLY A 732 40.11 -30.00 -9.02
C GLY A 732 40.89 -31.30 -8.73
N THR A 733 40.77 -31.94 -7.56
CA THR A 733 41.42 -33.25 -7.33
C THR A 733 40.75 -34.36 -8.15
N ALA A 734 41.51 -35.02 -9.03
CA ALA A 734 41.03 -36.13 -9.84
C ALA A 734 40.63 -37.37 -9.02
N ARG A 735 39.43 -37.90 -9.28
CA ARG A 735 38.92 -39.21 -8.82
C ARG A 735 39.61 -40.33 -9.60
N ILE A 736 40.01 -41.39 -8.92
CA ILE A 736 40.73 -42.55 -9.51
C ILE A 736 39.99 -43.89 -9.36
N ASP A 737 39.04 -44.01 -8.44
CA ASP A 737 38.17 -45.19 -8.31
C ASP A 737 36.87 -44.82 -7.55
N LEU A 738 35.98 -45.80 -7.35
CA LEU A 738 34.79 -45.74 -6.52
C LEU A 738 34.82 -46.83 -5.44
N THR A 739 34.20 -46.57 -4.29
CA THR A 739 34.06 -47.54 -3.18
C THR A 739 33.15 -48.73 -3.52
N THR A 740 32.48 -48.71 -4.68
CA THR A 740 31.72 -49.82 -5.24
C THR A 740 32.58 -51.08 -5.28
N GLY A 741 32.13 -52.17 -4.65
CA GLY A 741 32.91 -53.41 -4.49
C GLY A 741 33.86 -53.45 -3.28
N LEU A 742 34.03 -52.33 -2.55
CA LEU A 742 34.70 -52.29 -1.25
C LEU A 742 33.70 -52.23 -0.08
N THR A 743 32.48 -51.77 -0.33
CA THR A 743 31.40 -51.66 0.66
C THR A 743 31.20 -52.96 1.44
N GLY A 744 31.15 -52.85 2.77
CA GLY A 744 31.12 -53.98 3.70
C GLY A 744 32.49 -54.49 4.15
N SER A 745 33.55 -54.24 3.37
CA SER A 745 34.92 -54.65 3.70
C SER A 745 35.50 -53.78 4.82
N VAL A 746 36.39 -54.37 5.62
CA VAL A 746 37.15 -53.63 6.63
C VAL A 746 38.54 -53.30 6.08
N VAL A 747 38.86 -52.01 6.04
CA VAL A 747 40.12 -51.44 5.56
C VAL A 747 40.94 -50.85 6.71
N LYS A 748 42.27 -50.83 6.56
CA LYS A 748 43.21 -50.27 7.54
C LYS A 748 43.92 -49.07 6.91
N PRO A 749 43.51 -47.81 7.19
CA PRO A 749 44.16 -46.64 6.64
C PRO A 749 45.53 -46.41 7.29
N SER A 750 46.54 -46.06 6.49
CA SER A 750 47.89 -45.77 6.96
C SER A 750 48.15 -44.28 7.20
N LYS A 751 47.28 -43.40 6.67
CA LYS A 751 47.39 -41.95 6.79
C LYS A 751 46.02 -41.29 6.98
N VAL A 752 45.99 -40.12 7.60
CA VAL A 752 44.82 -39.23 7.69
C VAL A 752 45.22 -37.78 7.44
N THR A 753 44.32 -36.99 6.85
CA THR A 753 44.44 -35.53 6.78
C THR A 753 43.06 -34.86 6.83
N GLU A 754 43.04 -33.54 7.03
CA GLU A 754 41.86 -32.69 7.16
C GLU A 754 41.83 -31.66 6.02
N THR A 755 40.65 -31.31 5.52
CA THR A 755 40.44 -30.34 4.43
C THR A 755 39.21 -29.49 4.71
N GLU A 756 38.99 -28.41 3.96
CA GLU A 756 37.71 -27.68 4.00
C GLU A 756 36.49 -28.56 3.67
N TYR A 757 36.68 -29.72 3.02
CA TYR A 757 35.63 -30.69 2.70
C TYR A 757 35.46 -31.81 3.74
N GLY A 758 36.23 -31.78 4.84
CA GLY A 758 36.23 -32.77 5.93
C GLY A 758 37.50 -33.63 6.00
N THR A 759 37.43 -34.72 6.77
CA THR A 759 38.54 -35.65 7.02
C THR A 759 38.65 -36.71 5.92
N TRP A 760 39.88 -37.06 5.55
CA TRP A 760 40.21 -38.04 4.52
C TRP A 760 41.22 -39.07 5.04
N TYR A 761 41.02 -40.32 4.67
CA TYR A 761 41.87 -41.45 5.07
C TYR A 761 42.50 -42.10 3.84
N TYR A 762 43.82 -42.33 3.86
CA TYR A 762 44.52 -43.07 2.81
C TYR A 762 44.47 -44.57 3.10
N VAL A 763 43.84 -45.33 2.21
CA VAL A 763 43.66 -46.79 2.34
C VAL A 763 44.33 -47.52 1.18
N SER A 764 44.89 -48.69 1.48
CA SER A 764 45.24 -49.71 0.48
C SER A 764 44.16 -50.78 0.47
N TYR A 765 43.77 -51.24 -0.72
CA TYR A 765 42.68 -52.20 -0.94
C TYR A 765 42.93 -53.06 -2.17
N THR A 766 42.22 -54.20 -2.26
CA THR A 766 42.26 -55.07 -3.44
C THR A 766 40.90 -54.99 -4.15
N LYS A 767 40.89 -54.76 -5.46
CA LYS A 767 39.68 -54.69 -6.28
C LYS A 767 39.95 -55.35 -7.63
N ASN A 768 39.14 -56.33 -8.00
CA ASN A 768 39.32 -57.17 -9.19
C ASN A 768 40.74 -57.78 -9.27
N GLY A 769 41.24 -58.35 -8.17
CA GLY A 769 42.59 -58.92 -8.04
C GLY A 769 43.73 -57.90 -7.90
N ALA A 770 43.58 -56.69 -8.47
CA ALA A 770 44.60 -55.64 -8.40
C ALA A 770 44.67 -54.98 -7.00
N LYS A 771 45.89 -54.83 -6.47
CA LYS A 771 46.16 -53.95 -5.32
C LYS A 771 46.11 -52.48 -5.78
N LYS A 772 45.33 -51.66 -5.09
CA LYS A 772 45.18 -50.22 -5.32
C LYS A 772 45.30 -49.46 -4.00
N ALA A 773 45.49 -48.14 -4.07
CA ALA A 773 45.43 -47.26 -2.91
C ALA A 773 44.87 -45.89 -3.28
N GLY A 774 44.36 -45.15 -2.30
CA GLY A 774 43.80 -43.81 -2.50
C GLY A 774 43.12 -43.25 -1.25
N TRP A 775 42.68 -41.99 -1.35
CA TRP A 775 41.99 -41.28 -0.27
C TRP A 775 40.48 -41.46 -0.35
N ILE A 776 39.86 -41.84 0.77
CA ILE A 776 38.40 -41.98 0.95
C ILE A 776 37.94 -41.01 2.04
N LYS A 777 36.72 -40.46 1.91
CA LYS A 777 36.15 -39.52 2.89
C LYS A 777 35.82 -40.24 4.20
N SER A 778 35.96 -39.54 5.33
CA SER A 778 35.57 -40.07 6.65
C SER A 778 34.14 -40.60 6.71
N ASN A 779 33.20 -39.95 6.03
CA ASN A 779 31.78 -40.26 6.09
C ASN A 779 31.38 -41.47 5.22
N ASP A 780 32.27 -41.91 4.33
CA ASP A 780 32.07 -43.10 3.49
C ASP A 780 32.43 -44.40 4.24
N MET A 781 32.93 -44.28 5.48
CA MET A 781 33.41 -45.37 6.33
C MET A 781 32.99 -45.18 7.79
N VAL A 782 33.00 -46.25 8.58
CA VAL A 782 32.69 -46.22 10.02
C VAL A 782 33.77 -46.97 10.80
N ALA A 783 34.07 -46.52 12.02
CA ALA A 783 35.12 -47.12 12.84
C ALA A 783 34.83 -48.60 13.15
N SER A 784 35.85 -49.45 13.11
CA SER A 784 35.72 -50.88 13.33
C SER A 784 36.95 -51.46 14.03
N SER A 785 36.76 -52.52 14.81
CA SER A 785 37.81 -53.31 15.42
C SER A 785 37.67 -54.78 15.05
N SER A 786 38.79 -55.49 14.91
CA SER A 786 38.77 -56.95 14.79
C SER A 786 38.23 -57.57 16.08
N TYR A 787 37.34 -58.55 15.93
CA TYR A 787 36.57 -59.12 17.03
C TYR A 787 36.30 -60.60 16.75
N SER A 788 36.98 -61.49 17.48
CA SER A 788 36.95 -62.93 17.25
C SER A 788 36.20 -63.65 18.37
N LYS A 789 34.88 -63.83 18.19
CA LYS A 789 34.03 -64.70 19.04
C LYS A 789 32.98 -65.40 18.19
N ASN A 790 32.57 -66.60 18.62
CA ASN A 790 31.42 -67.30 18.04
C ASN A 790 30.13 -66.89 18.76
N MET A 791 29.32 -66.04 18.15
CA MET A 791 28.05 -65.54 18.71
C MET A 791 26.85 -66.21 18.03
N GLN A 792 25.74 -66.38 18.74
CA GLN A 792 24.54 -67.11 18.34
C GLN A 792 23.41 -66.17 17.97
N VAL A 793 22.85 -66.33 16.78
CA VAL A 793 21.78 -65.46 16.28
C VAL A 793 20.48 -65.76 17.03
N THR A 794 19.91 -64.74 17.66
CA THR A 794 18.75 -64.87 18.57
C THR A 794 17.42 -64.91 17.82
N THR A 795 17.30 -64.14 16.73
CA THR A 795 16.02 -63.88 16.04
C THR A 795 15.98 -64.46 14.63
N ASN A 796 14.81 -64.94 14.20
CA ASN A 796 14.51 -65.33 12.81
C ASN A 796 13.90 -64.19 11.97
N LYS A 797 13.63 -63.03 12.58
CA LYS A 797 13.09 -61.81 11.93
C LYS A 797 14.14 -60.72 11.68
N GLY A 798 15.40 -60.96 12.05
CA GLY A 798 16.53 -60.06 11.85
C GLY A 798 17.01 -59.97 10.40
N ALA A 799 17.88 -59.01 10.12
CA ALA A 799 18.35 -58.71 8.77
C ALA A 799 19.87 -58.56 8.69
N ILE A 800 20.46 -59.10 7.62
CA ILE A 800 21.90 -59.02 7.34
C ILE A 800 22.14 -58.01 6.23
N TYR A 801 23.03 -57.06 6.49
CA TYR A 801 23.34 -55.94 5.62
C TYR A 801 24.75 -56.04 5.05
N LEU A 802 24.98 -55.38 3.92
CA LEU A 802 26.29 -55.34 3.26
C LEU A 802 27.36 -54.69 4.17
N SER A 803 26.98 -53.65 4.91
CA SER A 803 27.80 -52.91 5.88
C SER A 803 27.00 -52.66 7.17
N PRO A 804 27.58 -52.09 8.24
CA PRO A 804 26.78 -51.55 9.35
C PRO A 804 25.70 -50.59 8.82
N TYR A 805 24.48 -50.65 9.37
CA TYR A 805 23.34 -49.96 8.76
C TYR A 805 23.39 -48.45 8.94
N VAL A 806 23.66 -47.77 7.82
CA VAL A 806 23.33 -46.36 7.55
C VAL A 806 22.16 -46.28 6.56
N LYS A 807 21.46 -45.14 6.48
CA LYS A 807 20.31 -44.95 5.57
C LYS A 807 20.70 -45.29 4.12
N GLY A 808 19.98 -46.24 3.51
CA GLY A 808 20.26 -46.73 2.15
C GLY A 808 21.20 -47.95 2.06
N THR A 809 21.64 -48.53 3.19
CA THR A 809 22.46 -49.76 3.17
C THR A 809 21.67 -50.94 2.60
N LYS A 810 22.22 -51.61 1.58
CA LYS A 810 21.60 -52.81 0.99
C LYS A 810 21.52 -53.97 2.00
N ARG A 811 20.31 -54.45 2.28
CA ARG A 811 20.07 -55.76 2.89
C ARG A 811 20.49 -56.85 1.90
N ILE A 812 21.29 -57.82 2.36
CA ILE A 812 21.82 -58.92 1.52
C ILE A 812 21.26 -60.30 1.91
N ASP A 813 20.71 -60.44 3.11
CA ASP A 813 20.04 -61.65 3.61
C ASP A 813 19.12 -61.35 4.81
N LEU A 814 18.40 -62.38 5.27
CA LEU A 814 17.63 -62.39 6.51
C LEU A 814 18.18 -63.46 7.47
N THR A 815 17.95 -63.32 8.77
CA THR A 815 18.42 -64.27 9.79
C THR A 815 17.51 -65.49 9.97
N THR A 816 16.48 -65.65 9.14
CA THR A 816 15.44 -66.67 9.26
C THR A 816 15.99 -68.09 9.38
N ASP A 817 16.92 -68.46 8.50
CA ASP A 817 17.58 -69.78 8.50
C ASP A 817 18.71 -69.90 9.55
N MET A 818 18.96 -68.84 10.31
CA MET A 818 20.18 -68.63 11.10
C MET A 818 19.94 -68.54 12.60
N SER A 819 18.71 -68.25 13.04
CA SER A 819 18.32 -68.29 14.46
C SER A 819 18.73 -69.61 15.12
N GLY A 820 19.20 -69.54 16.37
CA GLY A 820 19.71 -70.67 17.14
C GLY A 820 21.12 -71.14 16.76
N LYS A 821 21.68 -70.74 15.60
CA LYS A 821 23.02 -71.19 15.14
C LYS A 821 24.12 -70.19 15.56
N ARG A 822 25.31 -70.71 15.88
CA ARG A 822 26.51 -69.90 16.19
C ARG A 822 27.30 -69.59 14.91
N TYR A 823 27.78 -68.35 14.79
CA TYR A 823 28.61 -67.88 13.68
C TYR A 823 29.85 -67.17 14.20
N SER A 824 30.97 -67.34 13.50
CA SER A 824 32.19 -66.60 13.80
C SER A 824 32.04 -65.14 13.38
N VAL A 825 32.05 -64.26 14.38
CA VAL A 825 32.25 -62.83 14.17
C VAL A 825 33.73 -62.59 13.85
N MET A 826 34.00 -61.66 12.95
CA MET A 826 35.35 -61.26 12.53
C MET A 826 35.68 -59.81 12.92
N ASN A 827 34.69 -58.92 12.90
CA ASN A 827 34.85 -57.51 13.23
C ASN A 827 33.60 -56.96 13.97
N LYS A 828 33.81 -55.95 14.80
CA LYS A 828 32.78 -55.14 15.47
C LYS A 828 32.81 -53.72 14.91
N SER A 829 31.66 -53.06 14.86
CA SER A 829 31.53 -51.62 14.64
C SER A 829 30.40 -51.08 15.53
N SER A 830 30.53 -49.85 16.00
CA SER A 830 29.51 -49.20 16.82
C SER A 830 29.22 -47.82 16.23
N ILE A 831 27.94 -47.59 15.88
CA ILE A 831 27.43 -46.39 15.22
C ILE A 831 26.12 -45.96 15.89
N SER A 832 25.54 -44.82 15.50
CA SER A 832 24.32 -44.29 16.12
C SER A 832 23.09 -45.22 16.00
N SER A 833 23.04 -46.13 15.02
CA SER A 833 21.99 -47.15 14.89
C SER A 833 22.20 -48.39 15.80
N GLY A 834 23.30 -48.44 16.56
CA GLY A 834 23.65 -49.52 17.49
C GLY A 834 25.03 -50.13 17.21
N THR A 835 25.32 -51.23 17.90
CA THR A 835 26.48 -52.07 17.60
C THR A 835 26.14 -53.07 16.50
N TRP A 836 27.11 -53.32 15.63
CA TRP A 836 27.03 -54.23 14.49
C TRP A 836 28.21 -55.19 14.50
N TYR A 837 27.96 -56.44 14.17
CA TYR A 837 28.94 -57.53 14.13
C TYR A 837 29.03 -58.10 12.72
N GLN A 838 30.24 -58.26 12.21
CA GLN A 838 30.48 -58.86 10.89
C GLN A 838 30.64 -60.37 11.03
N ILE A 839 29.68 -61.13 10.53
CA ILE A 839 29.67 -62.60 10.55
C ILE A 839 30.06 -63.19 9.20
N LYS A 840 30.73 -64.34 9.24
CA LYS A 840 30.91 -65.25 8.09
C LYS A 840 29.87 -66.35 8.17
N TYR A 841 29.16 -66.61 7.08
CA TYR A 841 28.08 -67.61 7.01
C TYR A 841 28.04 -68.24 5.61
N THR A 842 27.35 -69.37 5.46
CA THR A 842 27.18 -70.04 4.16
C THR A 842 25.70 -70.03 3.78
N LYS A 843 25.37 -69.67 2.54
CA LYS A 843 24.01 -69.79 2.00
C LYS A 843 24.05 -70.24 0.55
N SER A 844 23.23 -71.23 0.20
CA SER A 844 23.19 -71.85 -1.14
C SER A 844 24.58 -72.31 -1.62
N GLY A 845 25.31 -73.01 -0.75
CA GLY A 845 26.69 -73.50 -0.99
C GLY A 845 27.78 -72.43 -1.03
N LYS A 846 27.44 -71.13 -1.05
CA LYS A 846 28.41 -70.04 -1.20
C LYS A 846 28.69 -69.38 0.16
N GLY A 847 29.98 -69.22 0.46
CA GLY A 847 30.43 -68.43 1.62
C GLY A 847 30.12 -66.95 1.42
N LYS A 848 29.43 -66.35 2.39
CA LYS A 848 29.06 -64.94 2.46
C LYS A 848 29.65 -64.28 3.70
N ILE A 849 29.74 -62.96 3.65
CA ILE A 849 30.09 -62.09 4.77
C ILE A 849 29.04 -60.98 4.83
N GLY A 850 28.59 -60.63 6.03
CA GLY A 850 27.58 -59.60 6.24
C GLY A 850 27.55 -59.08 7.66
N TRP A 851 26.86 -57.97 7.87
CA TRP A 851 26.74 -57.30 9.16
C TRP A 851 25.34 -57.51 9.76
N VAL A 852 25.30 -57.93 11.01
CA VAL A 852 24.10 -58.18 11.82
C VAL A 852 24.12 -57.28 13.06
N LYS A 853 22.94 -56.87 13.55
CA LYS A 853 22.82 -55.94 14.69
C LYS A 853 23.04 -56.68 16.01
N SER A 854 23.57 -55.98 17.02
CA SER A 854 23.80 -56.54 18.37
C SER A 854 22.54 -56.92 19.15
N THR A 855 21.35 -56.56 18.66
CA THR A 855 20.06 -57.02 19.18
C THR A 855 19.68 -58.42 18.68
N ASP A 856 20.33 -58.85 17.59
CA ASP A 856 19.92 -60.02 16.81
C ASP A 856 20.88 -61.22 17.03
N ILE A 857 21.89 -61.05 17.91
CA ILE A 857 22.99 -62.01 18.12
C ILE A 857 23.62 -61.86 19.53
N HIS A 858 24.03 -62.97 20.17
CA HIS A 858 24.63 -63.01 21.53
C HIS A 858 25.86 -63.93 21.66
#